data_AF-A0A093QN58-F1
#
_entry.id   AF-A0A093QN58-F1
#
_cell.length_a   1.000
_cell.length_b   1.000
_cell.length_c   1.000
_cell.angle_alpha   90.00
_cell.angle_beta   90.00
_cell.angle_gamma   90.00
#
_symmetry.space_group_name_H-M   'P 1'
#
loop_
_entity.id
_entity.type
_entity.pdbx_description
1 polymer ?
#
loop_
_entity_poly.entity_id
_entity_poly.type
_entity_poly.pdbx_seq_one_letter_code
_entity_poly.pdbx_strand_id
1 'polypeptide(L)'
;YREMMLALKNVMMVVVESLINKFEEDQIHHKELDSKTKRERQSGYYTDNCSDSDSSFNQSYTFMSQEQLQLLVERLDPIQPKEVRQEALQTLCCAPPSDILNSESWPNLRKHLTTSLSDPDATFSEKILRFYAKTFSSSPFNMTREVYTSLARHLELYFLSGEYSLRISAGLDVSNTDINRLLKKVRLLNEYQKEAPSSWIRHPEKYMEEVVESTLSLLTVKHEPNHPASPDFLSPVYFLALLDIKAVWFKKWTHAYYSRAVVFRLLEKKYKSLCDSIRIMAMYFNSPVKFCLLLINPSKTLKHEAIAEKWIFRFLCDKPNFSYTGPELQFIYFVHSLCLLGRLLIYKQGRNLFPVQLKNKKGSVSITDLLVLFIRLIYYSPSYPKTALAAHTDNYSPASLVMEILQVFCDQTGCAAECLYTDAVIDALLHPVQSLLSGTEVYINCLETTLIDVADILARIAAVDDGLSLLLYGENEKTAKDDSPTAVQVIIQFTKKLLHDDISLLSGSKNFPVVKGAFIFVCRQMYRTCEGLQMLIPYGLHESIGEAWKKASLLSERVPTPVTGADSTSRISLESKNVLLWEETLLDALLNFSATPKGLFLLHSTGAMNDCVNFMFSSLSKKLQTNDYEEFGNRVIVTQMATTPTGAVALQSSGFIKALVTELWALLECGKDDVRITQPKCTPVDPIDQSCQKSFLSLTNFLTYPAVFELLSKQDLPNKPIYSLREVPTDITDIIDRLIILNSEAKIHSLFSYEQSHIFGLR
;
A
#
# COMPACT_ATOMS: atom_id res chain seq x y z
N TYR A 1 -24.48 -13.94 -12.05
CA TYR A 1 -24.50 -15.01 -11.02
C TYR A 1 -23.93 -16.32 -11.53
N ARG A 2 -24.50 -16.96 -12.57
CA ARG A 2 -24.00 -18.25 -13.12
C ARG A 2 -22.54 -18.19 -13.56
N GLU A 3 -22.14 -17.09 -14.21
CA GLU A 3 -20.74 -16.83 -14.62
C GLU A 3 -19.80 -16.61 -13.42
N MET A 4 -20.27 -15.95 -12.36
CA MET A 4 -19.49 -15.79 -11.12
C MET A 4 -19.25 -17.14 -10.42
N MET A 5 -20.23 -18.05 -10.46
CA MET A 5 -20.07 -19.43 -9.98
C MET A 5 -19.10 -20.24 -10.84
N LEU A 6 -19.11 -20.05 -12.17
CA LEU A 6 -18.13 -20.66 -13.09
C LEU A 6 -16.73 -20.10 -12.86
N ALA A 7 -16.57 -18.78 -12.70
CA ALA A 7 -15.31 -18.14 -12.38
C ALA A 7 -14.74 -18.62 -11.04
N LEU A 8 -15.57 -18.67 -9.98
CA LEU A 8 -15.15 -19.19 -8.67
C LEU A 8 -14.77 -20.67 -8.74
N LYS A 9 -15.54 -21.49 -9.48
CA LYS A 9 -15.22 -22.90 -9.70
C LYS A 9 -13.89 -23.07 -10.44
N ASN A 10 -13.62 -22.27 -11.48
CA ASN A 10 -12.38 -22.32 -12.25
C ASN A 10 -11.18 -21.86 -11.41
N VAL A 11 -11.30 -20.76 -10.65
CA VAL A 11 -10.25 -20.31 -9.73
C VAL A 11 -9.95 -21.38 -8.67
N MET A 12 -10.99 -21.99 -8.08
CA MET A 12 -10.79 -23.04 -7.08
C MET A 12 -10.24 -24.34 -7.68
N MET A 13 -10.57 -24.66 -8.94
CA MET A 13 -9.97 -25.78 -9.68
C MET A 13 -8.47 -25.57 -9.92
N VAL A 14 -8.06 -24.38 -10.38
CA VAL A 14 -6.64 -24.03 -10.59
C VAL A 14 -5.86 -24.02 -9.28
N VAL A 15 -6.45 -23.56 -8.17
CA VAL A 15 -5.83 -23.63 -6.83
C VAL A 15 -5.68 -25.08 -6.36
N VAL A 16 -6.68 -25.93 -6.62
CA VAL A 16 -6.63 -27.36 -6.29
C VAL A 16 -5.60 -28.11 -7.16
N GLU A 17 -5.54 -27.85 -8.46
CA GLU A 17 -4.48 -28.39 -9.34
C GLU A 17 -3.10 -27.91 -8.88
N SER A 18 -2.94 -26.62 -8.53
CA SER A 18 -1.65 -26.12 -8.00
C SER A 18 -1.26 -26.77 -6.67
N LEU A 19 -2.22 -27.07 -5.79
CA LEU A 19 -1.98 -27.80 -4.55
C LEU A 19 -1.63 -29.28 -4.82
N ILE A 20 -2.37 -29.96 -5.68
CA ILE A 20 -2.13 -31.36 -6.06
C ILE A 20 -0.77 -31.49 -6.73
N ASN A 21 -0.48 -30.66 -7.74
CA ASN A 21 0.80 -30.65 -8.46
C ASN A 21 1.96 -30.38 -7.49
N LYS A 22 1.84 -29.45 -6.53
CA LYS A 22 2.89 -29.26 -5.50
C LYS A 22 3.04 -30.46 -4.56
N PHE A 23 1.94 -31.10 -4.15
CA PHE A 23 1.99 -32.34 -3.36
C PHE A 23 2.60 -33.51 -4.15
N GLU A 24 2.46 -33.53 -5.48
CA GLU A 24 3.03 -34.54 -6.37
C GLU A 24 4.49 -34.23 -6.72
N GLU A 25 4.87 -32.98 -6.97
CA GLU A 25 6.26 -32.50 -7.10
C GLU A 25 7.05 -32.80 -5.82
N ASP A 26 6.52 -32.48 -4.64
CA ASP A 26 7.13 -32.83 -3.35
C ASP A 26 7.30 -34.36 -3.21
N GLN A 27 6.32 -35.15 -3.65
CA GLN A 27 6.39 -36.62 -3.61
C GLN A 27 7.40 -37.19 -4.62
N ILE A 28 7.53 -36.58 -5.80
CA ILE A 28 8.54 -36.93 -6.81
C ILE A 28 9.92 -36.58 -6.29
N HIS A 29 10.12 -35.40 -5.69
CA HIS A 29 11.39 -35.03 -5.06
C HIS A 29 11.78 -35.97 -3.90
N HIS A 30 10.84 -36.36 -3.05
CA HIS A 30 11.09 -37.38 -2.02
C HIS A 30 11.41 -38.76 -2.62
N LYS A 31 10.72 -39.19 -3.69
CA LYS A 31 11.05 -40.42 -4.43
C LYS A 31 12.41 -40.34 -5.12
N GLU A 32 12.82 -39.19 -5.64
CA GLU A 32 14.15 -38.98 -6.21
C GLU A 32 15.25 -39.08 -5.15
N LEU A 33 15.05 -38.45 -3.98
CA LEU A 33 15.96 -38.55 -2.83
C LEU A 33 16.10 -40.01 -2.34
N ASP A 34 14.99 -40.74 -2.19
CA ASP A 34 15.00 -42.16 -1.84
C ASP A 34 15.64 -43.04 -2.92
N SER A 35 15.43 -42.74 -4.21
CA SER A 35 16.03 -43.49 -5.31
C SER A 35 17.54 -43.27 -5.44
N LYS A 36 18.04 -42.07 -5.10
CA LYS A 36 19.48 -41.80 -4.97
C LYS A 36 20.10 -42.62 -3.85
N THR A 37 19.40 -42.76 -2.72
CA THR A 37 19.86 -43.59 -1.58
C THR A 37 19.79 -45.10 -1.87
N LYS A 38 18.91 -45.54 -2.79
CA LYS A 38 18.78 -46.96 -3.17
C LYS A 38 19.65 -47.39 -4.37
N ARG A 39 20.22 -46.46 -5.14
CA ARG A 39 20.98 -46.77 -6.37
C ARG A 39 22.36 -47.44 -6.16
N GLU A 40 22.81 -47.66 -4.94
CA GLU A 40 24.04 -48.43 -4.65
C GLU A 40 23.82 -49.93 -4.42
N ARG A 41 22.58 -50.44 -4.42
CA ARG A 41 22.32 -51.88 -4.33
C ARG A 41 21.25 -52.34 -5.33
N GLN A 42 21.61 -53.38 -6.07
CA GLN A 42 20.83 -54.12 -7.07
C GLN A 42 20.77 -53.48 -8.47
N SER A 43 21.60 -54.02 -9.36
CA SER A 43 21.43 -53.96 -10.81
C SER A 43 20.66 -55.18 -11.32
N GLY A 44 19.96 -55.02 -12.45
CA GLY A 44 19.34 -56.11 -13.21
C GLY A 44 17.92 -56.48 -12.77
N TYR A 45 16.89 -56.06 -13.52
CA TYR A 45 16.38 -56.81 -14.68
C TYR A 45 15.39 -55.93 -15.46
N TYR A 46 15.43 -56.01 -16.79
CA TYR A 46 14.43 -55.38 -17.67
C TYR A 46 13.22 -56.30 -17.83
N THR A 47 12.02 -55.72 -17.85
CA THR A 47 10.94 -56.15 -18.74
C THR A 47 10.19 -54.92 -19.24
N ASP A 48 9.94 -54.90 -20.54
CA ASP A 48 9.22 -53.89 -21.29
C ASP A 48 7.70 -54.12 -21.20
N ASN A 49 6.90 -53.06 -21.25
CA ASN A 49 5.51 -53.08 -21.73
C ASN A 49 4.94 -51.65 -21.84
N CYS A 50 4.25 -51.41 -22.95
CA CYS A 50 3.71 -50.13 -23.37
C CYS A 50 2.27 -49.87 -22.87
N SER A 51 1.72 -48.71 -23.26
CA SER A 51 0.30 -48.32 -23.17
C SER A 51 -0.26 -48.06 -21.76
N ASP A 52 -1.19 -47.12 -21.56
CA ASP A 52 -1.70 -46.10 -22.49
C ASP A 52 -2.21 -44.87 -21.70
N SER A 53 -2.59 -43.82 -22.42
CA SER A 53 -3.23 -42.65 -21.81
C SER A 53 -4.57 -43.02 -21.18
N ASP A 54 -4.79 -42.65 -19.91
CA ASP A 54 -6.14 -42.74 -19.34
C ASP A 54 -6.53 -41.57 -18.43
N SER A 55 -7.80 -41.21 -18.50
CA SER A 55 -8.34 -39.94 -18.04
C SER A 55 -8.66 -39.91 -16.54
N SER A 56 -8.16 -38.89 -15.83
CA SER A 56 -8.26 -38.78 -14.35
C SER A 56 -9.64 -38.39 -13.80
N PHE A 57 -10.71 -38.46 -14.61
CA PHE A 57 -12.04 -37.96 -14.24
C PHE A 57 -13.10 -39.03 -13.89
N ASN A 58 -12.74 -40.33 -13.95
CA ASN A 58 -13.63 -41.43 -13.54
C ASN A 58 -13.27 -41.99 -12.15
N GLN A 59 -13.47 -41.19 -11.08
CA GLN A 59 -13.64 -41.78 -9.74
C GLN A 59 -15.11 -42.18 -9.57
N SER A 60 -15.38 -43.48 -9.64
CA SER A 60 -16.68 -44.04 -9.28
C SER A 60 -16.98 -43.75 -7.80
N TYR A 61 -17.92 -42.85 -7.53
CA TYR A 61 -18.34 -42.54 -6.16
C TYR A 61 -19.09 -43.74 -5.55
N THR A 62 -18.41 -44.49 -4.68
CA THR A 62 -19.05 -45.52 -3.87
C THR A 62 -19.87 -44.86 -2.77
N PHE A 63 -21.19 -44.83 -2.93
CA PHE A 63 -22.11 -44.51 -1.83
C PHE A 63 -21.93 -45.53 -0.71
N MET A 64 -21.71 -45.06 0.52
CA MET A 64 -21.54 -45.95 1.69
C MET A 64 -22.80 -45.98 2.55
N SER A 65 -23.20 -47.18 2.98
CA SER A 65 -24.32 -47.35 3.91
C SER A 65 -23.91 -46.95 5.34
N GLN A 66 -24.92 -46.69 6.18
CA GLN A 66 -24.70 -46.36 7.60
C GLN A 66 -23.99 -47.52 8.35
N GLU A 67 -24.30 -48.77 8.00
CA GLU A 67 -23.63 -49.97 8.52
C GLU A 67 -22.15 -50.02 8.10
N GLN A 68 -21.81 -49.65 6.86
CA GLN A 68 -20.43 -49.56 6.40
C GLN A 68 -19.66 -48.43 7.11
N LEU A 69 -20.32 -47.30 7.40
CA LEU A 69 -19.73 -46.21 8.19
C LEU A 69 -19.49 -46.61 9.65
N GLN A 70 -20.39 -47.38 10.25
CA GLN A 70 -20.21 -47.92 11.60
C GLN A 70 -19.06 -48.94 11.65
N LEU A 71 -18.98 -49.84 10.66
CA LEU A 71 -17.87 -50.79 10.51
C LEU A 71 -16.52 -50.09 10.22
N LEU A 72 -16.52 -48.92 9.56
CA LEU A 72 -15.33 -48.08 9.42
C LEU A 72 -14.90 -47.43 10.74
N VAL A 73 -15.84 -47.03 11.61
CA VAL A 73 -15.51 -46.53 12.96
C VAL A 73 -14.81 -47.61 13.78
N GLU A 74 -15.30 -48.84 13.74
CA GLU A 74 -14.70 -50.01 14.41
C GLU A 74 -13.32 -50.37 13.84
N ARG A 75 -13.16 -50.33 12.50
CA ARG A 75 -11.86 -50.58 11.84
C ARG A 75 -10.83 -49.46 12.05
N LEU A 76 -11.26 -48.26 12.44
CA LEU A 76 -10.39 -47.12 12.74
C LEU A 76 -10.08 -46.97 14.24
N ASP A 77 -10.60 -47.85 15.09
CA ASP A 77 -10.24 -47.89 16.51
C ASP A 77 -8.73 -48.14 16.67
N PRO A 78 -7.99 -47.37 17.52
CA PRO A 78 -6.57 -47.58 17.77
C PRO A 78 -6.14 -48.99 18.18
N ILE A 79 -7.06 -49.82 18.69
CA ILE A 79 -6.83 -51.23 19.04
C ILE A 79 -6.60 -52.10 17.78
N GLN A 80 -7.08 -51.67 16.61
CA GLN A 80 -6.99 -52.45 15.36
C GLN A 80 -5.59 -52.44 14.72
N PRO A 81 -5.21 -53.52 14.00
CA PRO A 81 -3.95 -53.58 13.26
C PRO A 81 -3.77 -52.40 12.30
N LYS A 82 -2.52 -51.99 12.12
CA LYS A 82 -2.14 -50.84 11.29
C LYS A 82 -2.70 -50.93 9.87
N GLU A 83 -2.63 -52.11 9.28
CA GLU A 83 -3.06 -52.40 7.91
C GLU A 83 -4.58 -52.20 7.76
N VAL A 84 -5.36 -52.69 8.74
CA VAL A 84 -6.82 -52.53 8.82
C VAL A 84 -7.21 -51.06 8.95
N ARG A 85 -6.53 -50.31 9.83
CA ARG A 85 -6.75 -48.86 9.98
C ARG A 85 -6.38 -48.09 8.70
N GLN A 86 -5.32 -48.50 7.99
CA GLN A 86 -4.85 -47.84 6.76
C GLN A 86 -5.75 -48.11 5.54
N GLU A 87 -6.35 -49.30 5.46
CA GLU A 87 -7.40 -49.67 4.50
C GLU A 87 -8.68 -48.88 4.77
N ALA A 88 -9.15 -48.83 6.02
CA ALA A 88 -10.33 -48.06 6.41
C ALA A 88 -10.19 -46.57 6.09
N LEU A 89 -9.00 -45.99 6.32
CA LEU A 89 -8.68 -44.61 5.91
C LEU A 89 -8.64 -44.41 4.39
N GLN A 90 -8.24 -45.43 3.62
CA GLN A 90 -8.29 -45.36 2.15
C GLN A 90 -9.75 -45.31 1.69
N THR A 91 -10.59 -46.21 2.19
CA THR A 91 -12.03 -46.27 1.91
C THR A 91 -12.72 -44.96 2.27
N LEU A 92 -12.38 -44.36 3.42
CA LEU A 92 -12.87 -43.06 3.84
C LEU A 92 -12.49 -41.93 2.88
N CYS A 93 -11.27 -41.93 2.33
CA CYS A 93 -10.83 -40.92 1.36
C CYS A 93 -11.54 -41.05 0.00
N CYS A 94 -11.92 -42.27 -0.40
CA CYS A 94 -12.63 -42.55 -1.65
C CYS A 94 -14.09 -42.08 -1.61
N ALA A 95 -14.77 -42.24 -0.47
CA ALA A 95 -16.15 -41.84 -0.29
C ALA A 95 -16.41 -40.32 -0.47
N PRO A 96 -17.65 -39.92 -0.81
CA PRO A 96 -18.07 -38.52 -0.82
C PRO A 96 -18.13 -37.94 0.61
N PRO A 97 -17.43 -36.83 0.91
CA PRO A 97 -17.42 -36.27 2.27
C PRO A 97 -18.79 -35.85 2.81
N SER A 98 -19.75 -35.50 1.94
CA SER A 98 -21.14 -35.16 2.32
C SER A 98 -21.82 -36.26 3.12
N ASP A 99 -21.61 -37.50 2.73
CA ASP A 99 -22.38 -38.64 3.22
C ASP A 99 -21.80 -39.11 4.56
N ILE A 100 -20.48 -39.01 4.70
CA ILE A 100 -19.75 -39.21 5.95
C ILE A 100 -20.15 -38.17 7.00
N LEU A 101 -20.15 -36.88 6.62
CA LEU A 101 -20.32 -35.76 7.57
C LEU A 101 -21.78 -35.56 8.01
N ASN A 102 -22.75 -36.06 7.25
CA ASN A 102 -24.17 -36.16 7.66
C ASN A 102 -24.48 -37.40 8.51
N SER A 103 -23.56 -38.36 8.65
CA SER A 103 -23.85 -39.62 9.32
C SER A 103 -23.87 -39.51 10.85
N GLU A 104 -24.71 -40.31 11.50
CA GLU A 104 -24.74 -40.46 12.97
C GLU A 104 -23.41 -41.01 13.53
N SER A 105 -22.62 -41.69 12.68
CA SER A 105 -21.29 -42.20 13.01
C SER A 105 -20.21 -41.11 13.07
N TRP A 106 -20.45 -39.90 12.54
CA TRP A 106 -19.45 -38.83 12.45
C TRP A 106 -18.80 -38.45 13.79
N PRO A 107 -19.49 -38.30 14.94
CA PRO A 107 -18.85 -37.92 16.20
C PRO A 107 -17.80 -38.94 16.68
N ASN A 108 -18.07 -40.24 16.49
CA ASN A 108 -17.16 -41.32 16.84
C ASN A 108 -15.99 -41.39 15.84
N LEU A 109 -16.29 -41.26 14.53
CA LEU A 109 -15.29 -41.19 13.48
C LEU A 109 -14.33 -40.01 13.70
N ARG A 110 -14.85 -38.82 13.97
CA ARG A 110 -14.09 -37.60 14.30
C ARG A 110 -13.15 -37.83 15.48
N LYS A 111 -13.57 -38.56 16.52
CA LYS A 111 -12.72 -38.93 17.65
C LYS A 111 -11.55 -39.80 17.19
N HIS A 112 -11.81 -40.88 16.44
CA HIS A 112 -10.77 -41.79 15.93
C HIS A 112 -9.82 -41.09 14.94
N LEU A 113 -10.32 -40.21 14.07
CA LEU A 113 -9.51 -39.36 13.19
C LEU A 113 -8.63 -38.37 13.98
N THR A 114 -9.17 -37.74 15.02
CA THR A 114 -8.40 -36.82 15.88
C THR A 114 -7.28 -37.56 16.63
N THR A 115 -7.54 -38.77 17.14
CA THR A 115 -6.48 -39.61 17.72
C THR A 115 -5.45 -40.04 16.66
N SER A 116 -5.90 -40.45 15.48
CA SER A 116 -5.03 -40.90 14.37
C SER A 116 -4.18 -39.77 13.76
N LEU A 117 -4.53 -38.50 13.95
CA LEU A 117 -3.67 -37.38 13.58
C LEU A 117 -2.39 -37.30 14.42
N SER A 118 -2.32 -37.96 15.57
CA SER A 118 -1.10 -38.12 16.39
C SER A 118 -0.41 -39.49 16.21
N ASP A 119 -0.82 -40.31 15.24
CA ASP A 119 -0.16 -41.60 14.97
C ASP A 119 1.31 -41.38 14.52
N PRO A 120 2.28 -42.19 14.99
CA PRO A 120 3.68 -42.08 14.60
C PRO A 120 3.93 -42.28 13.09
N ASP A 121 3.04 -42.95 12.36
CA ASP A 121 3.13 -43.11 10.91
C ASP A 121 2.52 -41.91 10.15
N ALA A 122 3.36 -41.23 9.37
CA ALA A 122 2.99 -40.07 8.55
C ALA A 122 1.79 -40.35 7.62
N THR A 123 1.65 -41.56 7.09
CA THR A 123 0.63 -41.91 6.09
C THR A 123 -0.79 -41.77 6.65
N PHE A 124 -0.99 -41.95 7.95
CA PHE A 124 -2.27 -41.70 8.62
C PHE A 124 -2.57 -40.20 8.61
N SER A 125 -1.65 -39.39 9.13
CA SER A 125 -1.82 -37.94 9.16
C SER A 125 -2.01 -37.35 7.76
N GLU A 126 -1.31 -37.83 6.74
CA GLU A 126 -1.44 -37.35 5.35
C GLU A 126 -2.76 -37.76 4.70
N LYS A 127 -3.25 -39.00 4.90
CA LYS A 127 -4.57 -39.41 4.42
C LYS A 127 -5.68 -38.59 5.07
N ILE A 128 -5.60 -38.34 6.39
CA ILE A 128 -6.60 -37.51 7.11
C ILE A 128 -6.56 -36.06 6.61
N LEU A 129 -5.37 -35.47 6.45
CA LEU A 129 -5.26 -34.11 5.91
C LEU A 129 -5.77 -34.01 4.46
N ARG A 130 -5.57 -35.03 3.62
CA ARG A 130 -6.16 -35.09 2.28
C ARG A 130 -7.70 -35.17 2.33
N PHE A 131 -8.26 -35.97 3.25
CA PHE A 131 -9.71 -36.02 3.47
C PHE A 131 -10.29 -34.68 3.96
N TYR A 132 -9.58 -34.00 4.87
CA TYR A 132 -9.97 -32.66 5.34
C TYR A 132 -9.86 -31.60 4.23
N ALA A 133 -8.81 -31.63 3.40
CA ALA A 133 -8.68 -30.77 2.23
C ALA A 133 -9.81 -31.00 1.21
N LYS A 134 -10.10 -32.26 0.87
CA LYS A 134 -11.25 -32.64 0.01
C LYS A 134 -12.55 -32.07 0.58
N THR A 135 -12.76 -32.20 1.89
CA THR A 135 -13.93 -31.63 2.59
C THR A 135 -14.02 -30.11 2.43
N PHE A 136 -12.92 -29.37 2.61
CA PHE A 136 -12.91 -27.92 2.44
C PHE A 136 -13.21 -27.46 1.01
N SER A 137 -12.88 -28.25 -0.01
CA SER A 137 -13.14 -27.93 -1.42
C SER A 137 -14.50 -28.41 -1.95
N SER A 138 -15.07 -29.50 -1.42
CA SER A 138 -16.25 -30.16 -2.01
C SER A 138 -17.51 -30.24 -1.13
N SER A 139 -17.42 -29.98 0.18
CA SER A 139 -18.57 -30.16 1.08
C SER A 139 -19.42 -28.90 1.27
N PRO A 140 -20.72 -29.05 1.59
CA PRO A 140 -21.52 -28.01 2.23
C PRO A 140 -20.80 -27.39 3.44
N PHE A 141 -20.74 -26.07 3.51
CA PHE A 141 -19.94 -25.33 4.50
C PHE A 141 -20.32 -25.62 5.97
N ASN A 142 -21.56 -26.00 6.29
CA ASN A 142 -21.90 -26.43 7.66
C ASN A 142 -21.04 -27.61 8.14
N MET A 143 -20.56 -28.46 7.24
CA MET A 143 -19.69 -29.59 7.53
C MET A 143 -18.21 -29.19 7.63
N THR A 144 -17.77 -28.17 6.87
CA THR A 144 -16.39 -27.68 6.95
C THR A 144 -16.09 -27.10 8.34
N ARG A 145 -17.11 -26.59 9.05
CA ARG A 145 -17.03 -26.18 10.47
C ARG A 145 -16.51 -27.29 11.38
N GLU A 146 -17.08 -28.49 11.29
CA GLU A 146 -16.74 -29.61 12.17
C GLU A 146 -15.29 -30.07 11.93
N VAL A 147 -14.89 -30.16 10.67
CA VAL A 147 -13.52 -30.51 10.29
C VAL A 147 -12.53 -29.44 10.74
N TYR A 148 -12.84 -28.16 10.52
CA TYR A 148 -11.99 -27.04 10.94
C TYR A 148 -11.82 -27.00 12.46
N THR A 149 -12.93 -27.02 13.21
CA THR A 149 -12.89 -26.99 14.68
C THR A 149 -12.23 -28.24 15.27
N SER A 150 -12.37 -29.42 14.63
CA SER A 150 -11.64 -30.63 15.05
C SER A 150 -10.13 -30.51 14.86
N LEU A 151 -9.68 -29.98 13.71
CA LEU A 151 -8.25 -29.79 13.45
C LEU A 151 -7.64 -28.69 14.34
N ALA A 152 -8.38 -27.59 14.56
CA ALA A 152 -7.97 -26.54 15.50
C ALA A 152 -7.87 -27.07 16.94
N ARG A 153 -8.87 -27.84 17.41
CA ARG A 153 -8.87 -28.45 18.75
C ARG A 153 -7.80 -29.53 18.90
N HIS A 154 -7.51 -30.31 17.86
CA HIS A 154 -6.39 -31.26 17.82
C HIS A 154 -5.07 -30.54 18.10
N LEU A 155 -4.80 -29.45 17.38
CA LEU A 155 -3.59 -28.66 17.57
C LEU A 155 -3.56 -27.99 18.94
N GLU A 156 -4.68 -27.44 19.41
CA GLU A 156 -4.79 -26.82 20.73
C GLU A 156 -4.38 -27.81 21.84
N LEU A 157 -4.90 -29.05 21.78
CA LEU A 157 -4.53 -30.12 22.69
C LEU A 157 -3.08 -30.60 22.52
N TYR A 158 -2.58 -30.69 21.28
CA TYR A 158 -1.18 -31.06 20.99
C TYR A 158 -0.17 -30.07 21.58
N PHE A 159 -0.44 -28.77 21.49
CA PHE A 159 0.40 -27.75 22.12
C PHE A 159 0.19 -27.67 23.64
N LEU A 160 -0.99 -28.01 24.18
CA LEU A 160 -1.22 -28.07 25.62
C LEU A 160 -0.59 -29.32 26.29
N SER A 161 -0.44 -30.44 25.58
CA SER A 161 0.06 -31.71 26.16
C SER A 161 1.50 -31.63 26.65
N GLY A 162 2.31 -30.72 26.09
CA GLY A 162 3.74 -30.59 26.40
C GLY A 162 4.63 -31.69 25.80
N GLU A 163 4.05 -32.66 25.09
CA GLU A 163 4.78 -33.71 24.35
C GLU A 163 5.74 -33.10 23.31
N TYR A 164 5.40 -31.93 22.78
CA TYR A 164 6.22 -31.14 21.88
C TYR A 164 6.68 -29.84 22.56
N SER A 165 7.96 -29.76 22.92
CA SER A 165 8.52 -28.67 23.73
C SER A 165 9.80 -28.07 23.14
N LEU A 166 9.76 -27.70 21.85
CA LEU A 166 10.86 -26.97 21.22
C LEU A 166 10.98 -25.55 21.78
N ARG A 167 12.18 -25.24 22.28
CA ARG A 167 12.55 -23.89 22.72
C ARG A 167 12.86 -23.02 21.52
N ILE A 168 12.49 -21.73 21.58
CA ILE A 168 12.83 -20.73 20.55
C ILE A 168 14.34 -20.72 20.30
N SER A 169 15.17 -20.83 21.34
CA SER A 169 16.63 -20.86 21.23
C SER A 169 17.21 -22.06 20.46
N ALA A 170 16.45 -23.14 20.27
CA ALA A 170 16.87 -24.31 19.48
C ALA A 170 16.64 -24.12 17.97
N GLY A 171 15.86 -23.11 17.56
CA GLY A 171 15.43 -22.95 16.17
C GLY A 171 14.33 -23.94 15.76
N LEU A 172 14.07 -24.01 14.45
CA LEU A 172 13.07 -24.88 13.84
C LEU A 172 13.60 -25.43 12.51
N ASP A 173 13.67 -26.75 12.39
CA ASP A 173 14.08 -27.44 11.15
C ASP A 173 12.88 -28.10 10.45
N VAL A 174 12.43 -27.51 9.36
CA VAL A 174 11.35 -27.97 8.48
C VAL A 174 11.67 -29.29 7.77
N SER A 175 12.94 -29.71 7.71
CA SER A 175 13.31 -31.04 7.19
C SER A 175 13.02 -32.17 8.19
N ASN A 176 12.87 -31.85 9.48
CA ASN A 176 12.42 -32.80 10.48
C ASN A 176 10.96 -33.23 10.17
N THR A 177 10.73 -34.54 10.15
CA THR A 177 9.44 -35.12 9.79
C THR A 177 8.28 -34.66 10.69
N ASP A 178 8.52 -34.45 11.98
CA ASP A 178 7.47 -34.06 12.93
C ASP A 178 7.12 -32.57 12.81
N ILE A 179 8.13 -31.73 12.58
CA ILE A 179 7.93 -30.31 12.23
C ILE A 179 7.19 -30.18 10.89
N ASN A 180 7.55 -30.98 9.88
CA ASN A 180 6.88 -31.00 8.59
C ASN A 180 5.41 -31.42 8.70
N ARG A 181 5.12 -32.49 9.46
CA ARG A 181 3.74 -32.94 9.78
C ARG A 181 2.94 -31.85 10.49
N LEU A 182 3.53 -31.16 11.47
CA LEU A 182 2.89 -30.06 12.19
C LEU A 182 2.60 -28.86 11.29
N LEU A 183 3.57 -28.46 10.44
CA LEU A 183 3.39 -27.40 9.45
C LEU A 183 2.31 -27.75 8.42
N LYS A 184 2.23 -28.98 7.92
CA LYS A 184 1.13 -29.44 7.05
C LYS A 184 -0.25 -29.26 7.71
N LYS A 185 -0.38 -29.57 9.01
CA LYS A 185 -1.63 -29.35 9.77
C LYS A 185 -1.98 -27.87 9.90
N VAL A 186 -1.01 -27.01 10.28
CA VAL A 186 -1.24 -25.56 10.46
C VAL A 186 -1.51 -24.87 9.11
N ARG A 187 -0.82 -25.29 8.03
CA ARG A 187 -1.01 -24.77 6.67
C ARG A 187 -2.42 -25.03 6.16
N LEU A 188 -2.96 -26.23 6.39
CA LEU A 188 -4.33 -26.56 5.99
C LEU A 188 -5.37 -25.67 6.70
N LEU A 189 -5.17 -25.35 7.99
CA LEU A 189 -6.00 -24.36 8.67
C LEU A 189 -5.84 -22.95 8.07
N ASN A 190 -4.60 -22.50 7.82
CA ASN A 190 -4.34 -21.13 7.35
C ASN A 190 -4.88 -20.88 5.94
N GLU A 191 -4.75 -21.83 5.01
CA GLU A 191 -5.36 -21.71 3.67
C GLU A 191 -6.89 -21.67 3.76
N TYR A 192 -7.50 -22.46 4.66
CA TYR A 192 -8.94 -22.33 4.92
C TYR A 192 -9.33 -20.99 5.55
N GLN A 193 -8.54 -20.46 6.50
CA GLN A 193 -8.77 -19.13 7.08
C GLN A 193 -8.75 -18.04 6.01
N LYS A 194 -7.85 -18.15 5.02
CA LYS A 194 -7.77 -17.22 3.88
C LYS A 194 -9.00 -17.30 2.96
N GLU A 195 -9.68 -18.44 2.83
CA GLU A 195 -10.81 -18.59 1.89
C GLU A 195 -12.21 -18.58 2.52
N ALA A 196 -12.33 -18.92 3.81
CA ALA A 196 -13.54 -18.71 4.62
C ALA A 196 -14.24 -17.34 4.40
N PRO A 197 -13.53 -16.20 4.22
CA PRO A 197 -14.14 -14.93 3.87
C PRO A 197 -15.15 -14.92 2.74
N SER A 198 -14.94 -15.76 1.72
CA SER A 198 -15.81 -15.83 0.54
C SER A 198 -17.21 -16.39 0.84
N SER A 199 -17.39 -17.06 1.99
CA SER A 199 -18.60 -17.80 2.32
C SER A 199 -19.44 -17.24 3.48
N TRP A 200 -18.89 -16.40 4.38
CA TRP A 200 -19.59 -16.00 5.63
C TRP A 200 -21.03 -15.51 5.45
N ILE A 201 -21.29 -14.68 4.44
CA ILE A 201 -22.62 -14.07 4.18
C ILE A 201 -23.68 -15.13 3.84
N ARG A 202 -23.27 -16.32 3.38
CA ARG A 202 -24.18 -17.43 3.03
C ARG A 202 -24.59 -18.28 4.24
N HIS A 203 -24.07 -17.98 5.44
CA HIS A 203 -24.20 -18.85 6.61
C HIS A 203 -24.59 -18.09 7.90
N PRO A 204 -25.23 -18.77 8.86
CA PRO A 204 -25.58 -18.17 10.16
C PRO A 204 -24.34 -17.65 10.90
N GLU A 205 -24.47 -16.55 11.62
CA GLU A 205 -23.36 -15.91 12.35
C GLU A 205 -22.62 -16.89 13.29
N LYS A 206 -23.37 -17.80 13.93
CA LYS A 206 -22.83 -18.87 14.81
C LYS A 206 -21.77 -19.74 14.14
N TYR A 207 -21.91 -20.05 12.85
CA TYR A 207 -20.90 -20.82 12.09
C TYR A 207 -19.57 -20.08 12.03
N MET A 208 -19.62 -18.77 11.75
CA MET A 208 -18.44 -17.91 11.72
C MET A 208 -17.86 -17.71 13.12
N GLU A 209 -18.71 -17.53 14.13
CA GLU A 209 -18.29 -17.39 15.53
C GLU A 209 -17.50 -18.60 16.02
N GLU A 210 -17.94 -19.83 15.76
CA GLU A 210 -17.23 -21.05 16.15
C GLU A 210 -15.87 -21.23 15.41
N VAL A 211 -15.78 -20.82 14.13
CA VAL A 211 -14.52 -20.84 13.35
C VAL A 211 -13.54 -19.78 13.87
N VAL A 212 -14.03 -18.58 14.19
CA VAL A 212 -13.20 -17.50 14.78
C VAL A 212 -12.77 -17.88 16.19
N GLU A 213 -13.68 -18.37 17.02
CA GLU A 213 -13.43 -18.77 18.42
C GLU A 213 -12.39 -19.90 18.53
N SER A 214 -12.54 -20.97 17.75
CA SER A 214 -11.55 -22.07 17.72
C SER A 214 -10.16 -21.61 17.27
N THR A 215 -10.10 -20.64 16.35
CA THR A 215 -8.83 -20.01 15.92
C THR A 215 -8.20 -19.18 17.03
N LEU A 216 -8.98 -18.30 17.67
CA LEU A 216 -8.48 -17.47 18.76
C LEU A 216 -8.06 -18.31 19.97
N SER A 217 -8.79 -19.40 20.27
CA SER A 217 -8.44 -20.35 21.34
C SER A 217 -7.06 -20.97 21.10
N LEU A 218 -6.82 -21.51 19.90
CA LEU A 218 -5.52 -22.05 19.49
C LEU A 218 -4.39 -21.01 19.63
N LEU A 219 -4.61 -19.76 19.19
CA LEU A 219 -3.59 -18.71 19.28
C LEU A 219 -3.36 -18.22 20.72
N THR A 220 -4.28 -18.44 21.65
CA THR A 220 -4.09 -18.15 23.09
C THR A 220 -3.38 -19.23 23.90
N VAL A 221 -3.07 -20.40 23.31
CA VAL A 221 -2.35 -21.47 24.02
C VAL A 221 -1.00 -20.97 24.52
N LYS A 222 -0.78 -21.12 25.82
CA LYS A 222 0.48 -20.86 26.52
C LYS A 222 0.80 -22.05 27.41
N HIS A 223 2.07 -22.44 27.46
CA HIS A 223 2.55 -23.27 28.56
C HIS A 223 2.60 -22.44 29.84
N GLU A 224 1.98 -22.92 30.92
CA GLU A 224 2.21 -22.35 32.24
C GLU A 224 3.63 -22.72 32.71
N PRO A 225 4.46 -21.75 33.12
CA PRO A 225 5.80 -22.04 33.59
C PRO A 225 5.75 -22.47 35.06
N ASN A 226 6.06 -23.74 35.33
CA ASN A 226 6.20 -24.27 36.69
C ASN A 226 7.34 -23.59 37.51
N HIS A 227 8.14 -22.71 36.91
CA HIS A 227 9.17 -21.90 37.58
C HIS A 227 9.24 -20.47 37.03
N PRO A 228 9.61 -19.47 37.85
CA PRO A 228 9.67 -18.05 37.45
C PRO A 228 10.84 -17.70 36.50
N ALA A 229 11.69 -18.65 36.15
CA ALA A 229 12.63 -18.54 35.04
C ALA A 229 12.05 -19.30 33.83
N SER A 230 11.64 -18.55 32.80
CA SER A 230 10.79 -19.03 31.70
C SER A 230 11.40 -20.14 30.84
N PRO A 231 10.58 -21.10 30.36
CA PRO A 231 10.87 -21.84 29.15
C PRO A 231 10.20 -21.16 27.94
N ASP A 232 11.01 -20.49 27.13
CA ASP A 232 10.58 -19.88 25.85
C ASP A 232 10.28 -20.96 24.81
N PHE A 233 9.07 -21.51 24.82
CA PHE A 233 8.60 -22.52 23.85
C PHE A 233 7.92 -21.91 22.61
N LEU A 234 8.02 -22.60 21.46
CA LEU A 234 7.34 -22.21 20.23
C LEU A 234 5.82 -22.43 20.32
N SER A 235 5.08 -21.34 20.52
CA SER A 235 3.60 -21.32 20.50
C SER A 235 3.03 -21.53 19.09
N PRO A 236 1.72 -21.85 18.95
CA PRO A 236 1.07 -22.04 17.64
C PRO A 236 1.23 -20.86 16.67
N VAL A 237 1.35 -19.65 17.20
CA VAL A 237 1.45 -18.43 16.39
C VAL A 237 2.79 -18.33 15.64
N TYR A 238 3.87 -18.97 16.11
CA TYR A 238 5.12 -19.04 15.35
C TYR A 238 4.97 -19.83 14.05
N PHE A 239 4.25 -20.97 14.11
CA PHE A 239 3.97 -21.79 12.92
C PHE A 239 3.02 -21.08 11.96
N LEU A 240 2.02 -20.35 12.49
CA LEU A 240 1.13 -19.53 11.66
C LEU A 240 1.87 -18.37 10.99
N ALA A 241 2.73 -17.66 11.73
CA ALA A 241 3.51 -16.54 11.22
C ALA A 241 4.52 -16.97 10.15
N LEU A 242 5.11 -18.16 10.27
CA LEU A 242 5.99 -18.75 9.25
C LEU A 242 5.26 -19.03 7.93
N LEU A 243 3.96 -19.37 7.98
CA LEU A 243 3.14 -19.71 6.82
C LEU A 243 2.39 -18.51 6.21
N ASP A 244 2.18 -17.44 6.98
CA ASP A 244 1.47 -16.22 6.55
C ASP A 244 2.09 -14.98 7.22
N ILE A 245 3.29 -14.61 6.78
CA ILE A 245 4.12 -13.56 7.43
C ILE A 245 3.38 -12.21 7.52
N LYS A 246 2.57 -11.84 6.52
CA LYS A 246 1.82 -10.56 6.48
C LYS A 246 0.42 -10.63 7.14
N ALA A 247 0.10 -11.73 7.83
CA ALA A 247 -1.21 -11.96 8.48
C ALA A 247 -2.41 -11.73 7.53
N VAL A 248 -2.30 -12.23 6.29
CA VAL A 248 -3.30 -12.08 5.23
C VAL A 248 -4.65 -12.66 5.66
N TRP A 249 -4.65 -13.76 6.41
CA TRP A 249 -5.85 -14.32 7.04
C TRP A 249 -6.65 -13.24 7.81
N PHE A 250 -5.98 -12.49 8.70
CA PHE A 250 -6.61 -11.46 9.54
C PHE A 250 -7.03 -10.22 8.73
N LYS A 251 -6.25 -9.85 7.71
CA LYS A 251 -6.64 -8.80 6.74
C LYS A 251 -7.96 -9.15 6.04
N LYS A 252 -8.12 -10.39 5.57
CA LYS A 252 -9.37 -10.84 4.94
C LYS A 252 -10.53 -10.93 5.97
N TRP A 253 -10.26 -11.36 7.21
CA TRP A 253 -11.25 -11.43 8.31
C TRP A 253 -11.80 -10.08 8.75
N THR A 254 -10.97 -9.03 8.73
CA THR A 254 -11.37 -7.69 9.15
C THR A 254 -11.91 -6.82 8.01
N HIS A 255 -11.87 -7.28 6.75
CA HIS A 255 -12.31 -6.50 5.59
C HIS A 255 -13.81 -6.17 5.60
N ALA A 256 -14.68 -7.18 5.67
CA ALA A 256 -16.12 -7.00 5.71
C ALA A 256 -16.61 -6.65 7.13
N TYR A 257 -17.61 -5.77 7.25
CA TYR A 257 -18.17 -5.39 8.55
C TYR A 257 -18.73 -6.58 9.35
N TYR A 258 -19.47 -7.48 8.68
CA TYR A 258 -20.11 -8.65 9.29
C TYR A 258 -19.11 -9.55 10.05
N SER A 259 -18.00 -9.92 9.41
CA SER A 259 -16.95 -10.73 10.05
C SER A 259 -16.14 -9.95 11.07
N ARG A 260 -15.79 -8.70 10.73
CA ARG A 260 -15.06 -7.79 11.62
C ARG A 260 -15.74 -7.61 12.97
N ALA A 261 -17.08 -7.50 13.00
CA ALA A 261 -17.84 -7.32 14.23
C ALA A 261 -17.69 -8.52 15.18
N VAL A 262 -17.78 -9.75 14.66
CA VAL A 262 -17.64 -10.99 15.47
C VAL A 262 -16.20 -11.18 15.94
N VAL A 263 -15.21 -10.93 15.08
CA VAL A 263 -13.78 -10.99 15.44
C VAL A 263 -13.46 -10.04 16.59
N PHE A 264 -13.87 -8.77 16.52
CA PHE A 264 -13.62 -7.82 17.61
C PHE A 264 -14.42 -8.14 18.87
N ARG A 265 -15.68 -8.58 18.76
CA ARG A 265 -16.50 -9.01 19.91
C ARG A 265 -15.84 -10.14 20.70
N LEU A 266 -15.26 -11.13 20.03
CA LEU A 266 -14.56 -12.24 20.69
C LEU A 266 -13.21 -11.81 21.30
N LEU A 267 -12.45 -10.96 20.60
CA LEU A 267 -11.20 -10.39 21.11
C LEU A 267 -11.43 -9.54 22.37
N GLU A 268 -12.50 -8.74 22.40
CA GLU A 268 -12.84 -7.89 23.53
C GLU A 268 -13.33 -8.70 24.74
N LYS A 269 -14.28 -9.62 24.53
CA LYS A 269 -14.99 -10.32 25.63
C LYS A 269 -14.26 -11.53 26.18
N LYS A 270 -13.58 -12.33 25.34
CA LYS A 270 -13.04 -13.65 25.72
C LYS A 270 -11.53 -13.75 25.56
N TYR A 271 -10.97 -13.16 24.51
CA TYR A 271 -9.56 -13.35 24.12
C TYR A 271 -8.69 -12.09 24.29
N LYS A 272 -9.02 -11.20 25.22
CA LYS A 272 -8.27 -9.96 25.48
C LYS A 272 -6.78 -10.20 25.77
N SER A 273 -6.48 -11.33 26.41
CA SER A 273 -5.13 -11.83 26.69
C SER A 273 -4.30 -12.17 25.44
N LEU A 274 -4.93 -12.43 24.28
CA LEU A 274 -4.23 -12.59 23.01
C LEU A 274 -3.60 -11.27 22.59
N CYS A 275 -4.38 -10.19 22.66
CA CYS A 275 -3.89 -8.84 22.41
C CYS A 275 -2.76 -8.49 23.39
N ASP A 276 -2.91 -8.80 24.68
CA ASP A 276 -1.84 -8.60 25.68
C ASP A 276 -0.54 -9.34 25.31
N SER A 277 -0.63 -10.49 24.65
CA SER A 277 0.53 -11.33 24.29
C SER A 277 1.26 -10.83 23.05
N ILE A 278 0.50 -10.41 22.03
CA ILE A 278 1.00 -9.73 20.84
C ILE A 278 1.65 -8.40 21.24
N ARG A 279 1.00 -7.65 22.14
CA ARG A 279 1.50 -6.39 22.72
C ARG A 279 2.76 -6.57 23.57
N ILE A 280 2.79 -7.56 24.46
CA ILE A 280 3.95 -7.83 25.32
C ILE A 280 5.17 -8.20 24.47
N MET A 281 5.05 -9.00 23.41
CA MET A 281 6.23 -9.28 22.57
C MET A 281 6.66 -8.12 21.68
N ALA A 282 5.74 -7.32 21.14
CA ALA A 282 6.10 -6.06 20.48
C ALA A 282 6.82 -5.04 21.40
N MET A 283 6.70 -5.21 22.74
CA MET A 283 7.35 -4.37 23.77
C MET A 283 8.54 -5.02 24.52
N TYR A 284 8.60 -6.36 24.62
CA TYR A 284 9.73 -7.10 25.22
C TYR A 284 10.87 -7.23 24.21
N PHE A 285 10.53 -7.26 22.93
CA PHE A 285 11.26 -6.45 21.99
C PHE A 285 11.06 -4.95 22.37
N ASN A 286 11.80 -4.51 23.41
CA ASN A 286 12.51 -3.23 23.39
C ASN A 286 13.74 -3.35 22.46
N SER A 287 13.97 -4.57 21.96
CA SER A 287 14.85 -5.01 20.91
C SER A 287 14.31 -4.86 19.47
N PRO A 288 13.58 -3.81 19.05
CA PRO A 288 13.66 -3.35 17.67
C PRO A 288 14.81 -2.36 17.65
N VAL A 289 14.70 -1.30 18.46
CA VAL A 289 15.81 -0.38 18.76
C VAL A 289 17.00 -1.15 19.31
N LYS A 290 16.83 -2.08 20.27
CA LYS A 290 17.98 -2.84 20.82
C LYS A 290 18.49 -4.00 19.95
N PHE A 291 17.71 -4.59 19.03
CA PHE A 291 18.21 -5.63 18.09
C PHE A 291 18.86 -4.97 16.89
N CYS A 292 18.31 -3.86 16.39
CA CYS A 292 19.00 -3.01 15.43
C CYS A 292 20.27 -2.43 16.06
N LEU A 293 20.26 -1.87 17.29
CA LEU A 293 21.50 -1.46 17.98
C LEU A 293 22.47 -2.62 18.28
N LEU A 294 21.99 -3.85 18.50
CA LEU A 294 22.85 -5.05 18.62
C LEU A 294 23.41 -5.52 17.27
N LEU A 295 22.76 -5.16 16.16
CA LEU A 295 23.25 -5.29 14.78
C LEU A 295 24.16 -4.11 14.36
N ILE A 296 24.46 -3.18 15.26
CA ILE A 296 25.06 -1.86 14.91
C ILE A 296 26.20 -1.45 15.85
N ASN A 297 26.45 -2.19 16.94
CA ASN A 297 27.50 -1.86 17.91
C ASN A 297 28.64 -2.90 17.86
N PRO A 298 29.70 -2.68 17.04
CA PRO A 298 30.67 -3.72 16.70
C PRO A 298 31.63 -4.04 17.86
N SER A 299 31.59 -3.25 18.94
CA SER A 299 32.61 -3.25 19.99
C SER A 299 32.64 -4.53 20.84
N LYS A 300 31.52 -5.28 20.96
CA LYS A 300 31.46 -6.57 21.69
C LYS A 300 30.37 -7.56 21.19
N THR A 301 30.38 -7.97 19.91
CA THR A 301 30.23 -9.40 19.48
C THR A 301 30.13 -9.55 17.96
N LEU A 302 31.24 -9.99 17.34
CA LEU A 302 31.43 -10.17 15.89
C LEU A 302 30.59 -11.30 15.22
N LYS A 303 29.40 -11.61 15.75
CA LYS A 303 28.60 -12.79 15.35
C LYS A 303 27.15 -12.49 14.93
N HIS A 304 26.60 -11.31 15.25
CA HIS A 304 25.17 -11.04 15.03
C HIS A 304 24.85 -10.14 13.82
N GLU A 305 25.71 -9.16 13.47
CA GLU A 305 25.62 -8.38 12.21
C GLU A 305 25.46 -9.31 11.00
N ALA A 306 26.36 -10.29 10.89
CA ALA A 306 26.38 -11.30 9.85
C ALA A 306 25.16 -12.25 9.85
N ILE A 307 24.21 -12.14 10.79
CA ILE A 307 22.99 -12.96 10.83
C ILE A 307 21.81 -12.23 10.19
N ALA A 308 21.55 -10.95 10.50
CA ALA A 308 20.42 -10.24 9.86
C ALA A 308 20.72 -9.91 8.38
N GLU A 309 21.95 -9.48 8.07
CA GLU A 309 22.39 -9.32 6.68
C GLU A 309 22.34 -10.64 5.93
N LYS A 310 22.84 -11.74 6.52
CA LYS A 310 22.67 -13.05 5.89
C LYS A 310 21.20 -13.39 5.74
N TRP A 311 20.36 -13.20 6.75
CA TRP A 311 19.02 -13.79 6.75
C TRP A 311 18.08 -13.12 5.75
N ILE A 312 18.06 -11.79 5.69
CA ILE A 312 17.25 -11.07 4.69
C ILE A 312 17.78 -11.37 3.28
N PHE A 313 19.10 -11.38 3.07
CA PHE A 313 19.73 -11.73 1.79
C PHE A 313 19.54 -13.22 1.42
N ARG A 314 19.37 -14.11 2.41
CA ARG A 314 19.18 -15.57 2.27
C ARG A 314 17.71 -15.98 2.15
N PHE A 315 16.78 -15.13 2.54
CA PHE A 315 15.35 -15.27 2.28
C PHE A 315 14.98 -14.68 0.91
N LEU A 316 15.70 -13.64 0.45
CA LEU A 316 15.53 -13.02 -0.87
C LEU A 316 16.29 -13.76 -2.01
N CYS A 317 17.20 -14.68 -1.71
CA CYS A 317 17.87 -15.51 -2.71
C CYS A 317 17.31 -16.94 -2.71
N ASP A 318 16.96 -17.46 -3.90
CA ASP A 318 16.32 -18.76 -4.16
C ASP A 318 17.15 -19.99 -3.73
N LYS A 319 17.35 -20.20 -2.43
CA LYS A 319 17.75 -21.50 -1.87
C LYS A 319 16.80 -21.88 -0.74
N PRO A 320 16.03 -22.99 -0.87
CA PRO A 320 15.17 -23.46 0.21
C PRO A 320 16.04 -23.94 1.37
N ASN A 321 16.20 -23.08 2.38
CA ASN A 321 16.80 -23.46 3.65
C ASN A 321 15.70 -24.06 4.51
N PHE A 322 15.88 -25.33 4.89
CA PHE A 322 14.92 -26.02 5.73
C PHE A 322 15.03 -25.63 7.22
N SER A 323 16.05 -24.88 7.65
CA SER A 323 16.25 -24.53 9.06
C SER A 323 16.22 -23.03 9.35
N TYR A 324 15.52 -22.67 10.43
CA TYR A 324 15.38 -21.31 10.97
C TYR A 324 15.99 -21.23 12.37
N THR A 325 16.69 -20.14 12.69
CA THR A 325 17.21 -19.89 14.04
C THR A 325 16.19 -19.18 14.94
N GLY A 326 16.38 -19.22 16.26
CA GLY A 326 15.48 -18.57 17.22
C GLY A 326 15.21 -17.08 16.95
N PRO A 327 16.24 -16.24 16.70
CA PRO A 327 16.06 -14.83 16.33
C PRO A 327 15.22 -14.63 15.05
N GLU A 328 15.33 -15.54 14.09
CA GLU A 328 14.61 -15.48 12.81
C GLU A 328 13.12 -15.76 13.01
N LEU A 329 12.80 -16.79 13.80
CA LEU A 329 11.42 -17.10 14.20
C LEU A 329 10.79 -15.96 15.00
N GLN A 330 11.57 -15.31 15.87
CA GLN A 330 11.14 -14.11 16.60
C GLN A 330 10.88 -12.92 15.67
N PHE A 331 11.72 -12.70 14.65
CA PHE A 331 11.52 -11.65 13.66
C PHE A 331 10.28 -11.90 12.79
N ILE A 332 10.07 -13.13 12.31
CA ILE A 332 8.85 -13.53 11.58
C ILE A 332 7.60 -13.26 12.42
N TYR A 333 7.60 -13.69 13.68
CA TYR A 333 6.48 -13.46 14.59
C TYR A 333 6.25 -11.96 14.89
N PHE A 334 7.33 -11.17 14.97
CA PHE A 334 7.24 -9.71 15.10
C PHE A 334 6.60 -9.06 13.85
N VAL A 335 7.00 -9.44 12.64
CA VAL A 335 6.42 -8.93 11.38
C VAL A 335 4.93 -9.28 11.28
N HIS A 336 4.56 -10.52 11.60
CA HIS A 336 3.16 -10.96 11.64
C HIS A 336 2.34 -10.16 12.67
N SER A 337 2.91 -9.94 13.85
CA SER A 337 2.30 -9.15 14.93
C SER A 337 2.11 -7.68 14.52
N LEU A 338 3.09 -7.08 13.84
CA LEU A 338 3.04 -5.72 13.32
C LEU A 338 1.90 -5.57 12.28
N CYS A 339 1.79 -6.50 11.33
CA CYS A 339 0.73 -6.50 10.33
C CYS A 339 -0.66 -6.66 10.97
N LEU A 340 -0.79 -7.54 11.97
CA LEU A 340 -2.04 -7.75 12.71
C LEU A 340 -2.44 -6.50 13.51
N LEU A 341 -1.50 -5.89 14.24
CA LEU A 341 -1.71 -4.64 15.00
C LEU A 341 -2.09 -3.48 14.07
N GLY A 342 -1.41 -3.32 12.94
CA GLY A 342 -1.75 -2.33 11.93
C GLY A 342 -3.19 -2.47 11.47
N ARG A 343 -3.63 -3.68 11.13
CA ARG A 343 -5.03 -3.97 10.74
C ARG A 343 -6.05 -3.76 11.87
N LEU A 344 -5.64 -3.98 13.11
CA LEU A 344 -6.49 -3.82 14.29
C LEU A 344 -6.78 -2.34 14.59
N LEU A 345 -5.79 -1.47 14.48
CA LEU A 345 -5.90 -0.03 14.78
C LEU A 345 -6.73 0.77 13.76
N ILE A 346 -6.85 0.30 12.50
CA ILE A 346 -7.72 0.91 11.46
C ILE A 346 -9.15 1.11 11.98
N TYR A 347 -9.65 0.18 12.79
CA TYR A 347 -11.04 0.12 13.19
C TYR A 347 -11.27 0.54 14.64
N LYS A 348 -12.30 1.36 14.87
CA LYS A 348 -12.68 1.87 16.20
C LYS A 348 -12.85 0.76 17.25
N GLN A 349 -13.44 -0.38 16.89
CA GLN A 349 -13.58 -1.52 17.80
C GLN A 349 -12.22 -2.12 18.22
N GLY A 350 -11.21 -2.09 17.35
CA GLY A 350 -9.85 -2.51 17.68
C GLY A 350 -9.13 -1.48 18.55
N ARG A 351 -9.36 -0.18 18.31
CA ARG A 351 -8.84 0.91 19.16
C ARG A 351 -9.41 0.85 20.59
N ASN A 352 -10.68 0.51 20.77
CA ASN A 352 -11.31 0.27 22.07
C ASN A 352 -10.64 -0.85 22.91
N LEU A 353 -9.80 -1.70 22.32
CA LEU A 353 -9.03 -2.70 23.06
C LEU A 353 -7.85 -2.09 23.82
N PHE A 354 -7.56 -0.79 23.65
CA PHE A 354 -6.54 0.00 24.35
C PHE A 354 -7.18 0.91 25.42
N PRO A 355 -6.44 1.32 26.47
CA PRO A 355 -5.06 0.94 26.79
C PRO A 355 -4.98 -0.49 27.35
N VAL A 356 -3.81 -1.13 27.27
CA VAL A 356 -3.59 -2.46 27.89
C VAL A 356 -2.56 -2.45 28.99
N GLN A 357 -2.87 -3.16 30.07
CA GLN A 357 -2.03 -3.29 31.25
C GLN A 357 -1.00 -4.41 31.08
N LEU A 358 0.27 -4.10 31.34
CA LEU A 358 1.35 -5.08 31.27
C LEU A 358 1.40 -5.91 32.56
N LYS A 359 1.34 -7.24 32.47
CA LYS A 359 1.36 -8.12 33.66
C LYS A 359 2.59 -7.94 34.57
N ASN A 360 3.71 -7.44 34.03
CA ASN A 360 5.01 -7.36 34.72
C ASN A 360 5.50 -5.92 35.00
N LYS A 361 4.71 -4.89 34.71
CA LYS A 361 5.02 -3.48 35.03
C LYS A 361 3.73 -2.71 35.36
N LYS A 362 3.77 -1.77 36.32
CA LYS A 362 2.65 -0.86 36.66
C LYS A 362 2.33 0.18 35.56
N GLY A 363 2.52 -0.16 34.28
CA GLY A 363 2.28 0.70 33.14
C GLY A 363 1.25 0.09 32.20
N SER A 364 0.34 0.93 31.71
CA SER A 364 -0.55 0.62 30.59
C SER A 364 -0.01 1.22 29.30
N VAL A 365 -0.14 0.50 28.19
CA VAL A 365 0.25 0.97 26.85
C VAL A 365 -0.96 1.59 26.16
N SER A 366 -0.86 2.87 25.80
CA SER A 366 -1.85 3.59 25.00
C SER A 366 -1.72 3.31 23.50
N ILE A 367 -2.62 3.87 22.68
CA ILE A 367 -2.47 3.86 21.22
C ILE A 367 -1.29 4.75 20.81
N THR A 368 -1.18 5.94 21.42
CA THR A 368 -0.11 6.91 21.20
C THR A 368 1.28 6.29 21.43
N ASP A 369 1.48 5.56 22.53
CA ASP A 369 2.74 4.84 22.80
C ASP A 369 3.12 3.86 21.68
N LEU A 370 2.12 3.15 21.13
CA LEU A 370 2.33 2.18 20.06
C LEU A 370 2.65 2.86 18.71
N LEU A 371 2.05 4.01 18.42
CA LEU A 371 2.34 4.80 17.23
C LEU A 371 3.72 5.46 17.29
N VAL A 372 4.11 5.99 18.44
CA VAL A 372 5.48 6.48 18.69
C VAL A 372 6.50 5.35 18.52
N LEU A 373 6.18 4.12 18.95
CA LEU A 373 7.02 2.94 18.67
C LEU A 373 7.07 2.60 17.18
N PHE A 374 5.96 2.65 16.45
CA PHE A 374 5.95 2.43 15.00
C PHE A 374 6.83 3.46 14.28
N ILE A 375 6.68 4.74 14.58
CA ILE A 375 7.48 5.82 13.99
C ILE A 375 8.98 5.61 14.27
N ARG A 376 9.35 5.20 15.49
CA ARG A 376 10.75 4.83 15.81
C ARG A 376 11.29 3.66 14.99
N LEU A 377 10.46 2.73 14.52
CA LEU A 377 10.92 1.65 13.61
C LEU A 377 11.37 2.18 12.25
N ILE A 378 10.83 3.31 11.78
CA ILE A 378 11.28 3.96 10.54
C ILE A 378 12.74 4.42 10.67
N TYR A 379 13.15 4.86 11.88
CA TYR A 379 14.46 5.48 12.14
C TYR A 379 15.55 4.45 12.39
N TYR A 380 15.20 3.39 13.13
CA TYR A 380 16.14 2.38 13.60
C TYR A 380 16.13 1.09 12.76
N SER A 381 15.21 0.90 11.82
CA SER A 381 15.29 -0.23 10.87
C SER A 381 16.52 -0.06 9.97
N PRO A 382 17.26 -1.14 9.65
CA PRO A 382 18.21 -1.10 8.55
C PRO A 382 17.46 -0.83 7.25
N SER A 383 18.01 0.03 6.40
CA SER A 383 17.48 0.36 5.07
C SER A 383 18.34 -0.32 4.01
N TYR A 384 17.70 -0.99 3.05
CA TYR A 384 18.39 -1.74 2.00
C TYR A 384 18.39 -0.95 0.68
N PRO A 385 19.48 -0.99 -0.11
CA PRO A 385 19.54 -0.30 -1.39
C PRO A 385 18.47 -0.86 -2.35
N LYS A 386 17.49 -0.02 -2.70
CA LYS A 386 16.35 -0.35 -3.57
C LYS A 386 16.75 -0.86 -4.97
N THR A 387 18.01 -0.69 -5.37
CA THR A 387 18.59 -1.21 -6.63
C THR A 387 18.73 -2.74 -6.69
N ALA A 388 18.54 -3.46 -5.57
CA ALA A 388 18.57 -4.93 -5.54
C ALA A 388 17.17 -5.59 -5.56
N LEU A 389 16.08 -4.82 -5.46
CA LEU A 389 14.72 -5.38 -5.49
C LEU A 389 14.18 -5.44 -6.93
N ALA A 390 13.97 -6.65 -7.43
CA ALA A 390 13.11 -6.87 -8.59
C ALA A 390 11.65 -6.51 -8.22
N ALA A 391 10.89 -5.96 -9.17
CA ALA A 391 9.57 -5.34 -8.98
C ALA A 391 8.42 -6.25 -8.48
N HIS A 392 8.74 -7.50 -8.08
CA HIS A 392 7.78 -8.53 -7.67
C HIS A 392 8.12 -9.21 -6.34
N THR A 393 9.14 -8.73 -5.59
CA THR A 393 9.45 -9.29 -4.26
C THR A 393 8.73 -8.53 -3.15
N ASP A 394 7.96 -9.26 -2.34
CA ASP A 394 7.28 -8.73 -1.15
C ASP A 394 8.30 -8.12 -0.17
N ASN A 395 8.17 -6.82 0.11
CA ASN A 395 9.00 -6.17 1.12
C ASN A 395 8.50 -6.56 2.53
N TYR A 396 9.41 -7.09 3.37
CA TYR A 396 9.17 -7.48 4.77
C TYR A 396 9.92 -6.59 5.78
N SER A 397 10.54 -5.49 5.34
CA SER A 397 11.24 -4.58 6.24
C SER A 397 10.26 -3.86 7.19
N PRO A 398 10.57 -3.75 8.51
CA PRO A 398 9.68 -3.11 9.47
C PRO A 398 9.34 -1.66 9.12
N ALA A 399 10.29 -0.89 8.58
CA ALA A 399 10.06 0.49 8.16
C ALA A 399 9.00 0.58 7.04
N SER A 400 9.12 -0.20 5.97
CA SER A 400 8.14 -0.16 4.88
C SER A 400 6.76 -0.67 5.30
N LEU A 401 6.69 -1.68 6.17
CA LEU A 401 5.43 -2.16 6.72
C LEU A 401 4.76 -1.12 7.64
N VAL A 402 5.54 -0.39 8.45
CA VAL A 402 5.02 0.75 9.21
C VAL A 402 4.53 1.85 8.28
N MET A 403 5.28 2.18 7.22
CA MET A 403 4.88 3.20 6.25
C MET A 403 3.55 2.84 5.56
N GLU A 404 3.37 1.60 5.11
CA GLU A 404 2.09 1.10 4.59
C GLU A 404 0.95 1.25 5.63
N ILE A 405 1.21 1.02 6.91
CA ILE A 405 0.22 1.15 8.00
C ILE A 405 -0.14 2.64 8.22
N LEU A 406 0.85 3.52 8.33
CA LEU A 406 0.63 4.95 8.58
C LEU A 406 -0.05 5.65 7.41
N GLN A 407 0.33 5.33 6.16
CA GLN A 407 -0.34 5.82 4.95
C GLN A 407 -1.83 5.43 4.95
N VAL A 408 -2.16 4.17 5.25
CA VAL A 408 -3.55 3.70 5.36
C VAL A 408 -4.33 4.40 6.50
N PHE A 409 -3.66 4.87 7.55
CA PHE A 409 -4.31 5.66 8.60
C PHE A 409 -4.58 7.10 8.13
N CYS A 410 -3.63 7.73 7.43
CA CYS A 410 -3.83 9.05 6.81
C CYS A 410 -4.99 9.05 5.81
N ASP A 411 -5.08 8.02 4.98
CA ASP A 411 -6.12 7.90 3.95
C ASP A 411 -7.53 7.63 4.54
N GLN A 412 -7.67 7.42 5.85
CA GLN A 412 -8.93 7.24 6.57
C GLN A 412 -9.13 8.29 7.66
N THR A 413 -9.88 9.36 7.35
CA THR A 413 -10.12 10.52 8.23
C THR A 413 -10.45 10.16 9.69
N GLY A 414 -11.45 9.29 9.91
CA GLY A 414 -11.85 8.83 11.25
C GLY A 414 -10.87 7.86 11.95
N CYS A 415 -9.81 7.43 11.27
CA CYS A 415 -8.68 6.73 11.88
C CYS A 415 -7.56 7.73 12.21
N ALA A 416 -7.24 8.64 11.28
CA ALA A 416 -6.23 9.68 11.47
C ALA A 416 -6.50 10.53 12.73
N ALA A 417 -7.74 10.99 12.93
CA ALA A 417 -8.12 11.82 14.07
C ALA A 417 -7.96 11.12 15.44
N GLU A 418 -8.31 9.84 15.55
CA GLU A 418 -8.18 9.08 16.82
C GLU A 418 -6.78 8.48 17.05
N CYS A 419 -5.82 8.70 16.15
CA CYS A 419 -4.49 8.05 16.18
C CYS A 419 -3.32 9.00 15.89
N LEU A 420 -3.32 9.60 14.70
CA LEU A 420 -2.19 10.39 14.19
C LEU A 420 -2.21 11.82 14.71
N TYR A 421 -3.40 12.38 14.94
CA TYR A 421 -3.55 13.78 15.34
C TYR A 421 -3.34 13.96 16.85
N THR A 422 -2.13 13.67 17.32
CA THR A 422 -1.68 13.92 18.70
C THR A 422 -0.27 14.51 18.72
N ASP A 423 -0.01 15.45 19.63
CA ASP A 423 1.27 16.17 19.75
C ASP A 423 2.43 15.18 19.90
N ALA A 424 2.27 14.15 20.74
CA ALA A 424 3.29 13.12 20.94
C ALA A 424 3.63 12.29 19.68
N VAL A 425 2.69 12.15 18.73
CA VAL A 425 2.92 11.50 17.44
C VAL A 425 3.61 12.45 16.46
N ILE A 426 3.21 13.73 16.44
CA ILE A 426 3.87 14.77 15.64
C ILE A 426 5.31 15.01 16.12
N ASP A 427 5.55 15.12 17.42
CA ASP A 427 6.88 15.19 18.03
C ASP A 427 7.73 13.97 17.68
N ALA A 428 7.13 12.77 17.71
CA ALA A 428 7.83 11.56 17.30
C ALA A 428 8.25 11.64 15.82
N LEU A 429 7.38 12.10 14.91
CA LEU A 429 7.67 12.33 13.49
C LEU A 429 8.75 13.40 13.26
N LEU A 430 8.72 14.48 14.05
CA LEU A 430 9.63 15.62 13.92
C LEU A 430 10.96 15.43 14.64
N HIS A 431 11.09 14.46 15.55
CA HIS A 431 12.33 14.14 16.25
C HIS A 431 13.60 14.11 15.34
N PRO A 432 13.64 13.40 14.19
CA PRO A 432 14.81 13.44 13.29
C PRO A 432 15.08 14.84 12.71
N VAL A 433 14.02 15.62 12.44
CA VAL A 433 14.11 16.99 11.92
C VAL A 433 14.66 17.95 12.98
N GLN A 434 14.12 17.89 14.20
CA GLN A 434 14.57 18.66 15.36
C GLN A 434 16.04 18.36 15.69
N SER A 435 16.43 17.08 15.66
CA SER A 435 17.82 16.63 15.92
C SER A 435 18.83 17.24 14.93
N LEU A 436 18.46 17.30 13.64
CA LEU A 436 19.27 17.97 12.61
C LEU A 436 19.29 19.49 12.76
N LEU A 437 18.18 20.10 13.20
CA LEU A 437 18.13 21.54 13.46
C LEU A 437 19.01 21.96 14.64
N SER A 438 19.04 21.16 15.71
CA SER A 438 19.83 21.39 16.93
C SER A 438 21.29 20.94 16.83
N GLY A 439 21.66 20.20 15.78
CA GLY A 439 23.00 19.62 15.62
C GLY A 439 23.30 18.50 16.63
N THR A 440 22.26 17.83 17.14
CA THR A 440 22.42 16.73 18.11
C THR A 440 22.74 15.43 17.39
N GLU A 441 23.80 14.74 17.80
CA GLU A 441 24.15 13.40 17.27
C GLU A 441 23.08 12.37 17.65
N VAL A 442 22.17 12.10 16.73
CA VAL A 442 21.18 11.02 16.83
C VAL A 442 21.49 9.97 15.77
N TYR A 443 21.66 8.73 16.22
CA TYR A 443 21.92 7.61 15.33
C TYR A 443 20.66 7.27 14.50
N ILE A 444 20.72 7.51 13.19
CA ILE A 444 19.66 7.19 12.21
C ILE A 444 20.32 6.40 11.07
N ASN A 445 19.77 5.22 10.73
CA ASN A 445 20.44 4.29 9.80
C ASN A 445 20.60 4.82 8.38
N CYS A 446 19.55 5.44 7.83
CA CYS A 446 19.54 6.03 6.50
C CYS A 446 18.71 7.32 6.54
N LEU A 447 19.41 8.40 6.85
CA LEU A 447 18.82 9.70 7.15
C LEU A 447 17.91 10.21 6.01
N GLU A 448 18.34 10.09 4.75
CA GLU A 448 17.57 10.62 3.62
C GLU A 448 16.29 9.83 3.37
N THR A 449 16.32 8.50 3.45
CA THR A 449 15.10 7.69 3.29
C THR A 449 14.14 7.95 4.45
N THR A 450 14.65 8.02 5.69
CA THR A 450 13.86 8.38 6.86
C THR A 450 13.21 9.76 6.72
N LEU A 451 13.94 10.77 6.23
CA LEU A 451 13.42 12.12 6.02
C LEU A 451 12.35 12.16 4.92
N ILE A 452 12.51 11.41 3.83
CA ILE A 452 11.51 11.29 2.77
C ILE A 452 10.25 10.59 3.29
N ASP A 453 10.41 9.48 4.02
CA ASP A 453 9.30 8.71 4.60
C ASP A 453 8.51 9.55 5.64
N VAL A 454 9.21 10.29 6.50
CA VAL A 454 8.60 11.26 7.44
C VAL A 454 7.86 12.37 6.69
N ALA A 455 8.45 12.91 5.62
CA ALA A 455 7.83 13.97 4.83
C ALA A 455 6.55 13.51 4.09
N ASP A 456 6.48 12.26 3.60
CA ASP A 456 5.23 11.72 3.01
C ASP A 456 4.09 11.69 4.05
N ILE A 457 4.36 11.20 5.27
CA ILE A 457 3.34 11.18 6.34
C ILE A 457 2.95 12.60 6.77
N LEU A 458 3.92 13.51 6.96
CA LEU A 458 3.62 14.90 7.33
C LEU A 458 2.84 15.64 6.23
N ALA A 459 3.14 15.41 4.95
CA ALA A 459 2.39 16.00 3.85
C ALA A 459 0.94 15.48 3.80
N ARG A 460 0.70 14.19 4.07
CA ARG A 460 -0.65 13.63 4.17
C ARG A 460 -1.44 14.19 5.35
N ILE A 461 -0.79 14.39 6.50
CA ILE A 461 -1.41 15.03 7.67
C ILE A 461 -1.77 16.50 7.35
N ALA A 462 -0.86 17.25 6.72
CA ALA A 462 -1.07 18.64 6.33
C ALA A 462 -2.10 18.86 5.19
N ALA A 463 -2.49 17.80 4.48
CA ALA A 463 -3.47 17.86 3.39
C ALA A 463 -4.94 17.73 3.85
N VAL A 464 -5.18 17.52 5.15
CA VAL A 464 -6.52 17.36 5.76
C VAL A 464 -6.68 18.43 6.84
N ASP A 465 -7.83 19.13 6.87
CA ASP A 465 -8.06 20.30 7.73
C ASP A 465 -7.75 20.06 9.22
N ASP A 466 -8.24 18.96 9.81
CA ASP A 466 -7.98 18.59 11.21
C ASP A 466 -6.46 18.39 11.49
N GLY A 467 -5.75 17.76 10.54
CA GLY A 467 -4.32 17.50 10.65
C GLY A 467 -3.47 18.75 10.39
N LEU A 468 -3.93 19.65 9.51
CA LEU A 468 -3.33 20.96 9.30
C LEU A 468 -3.46 21.82 10.57
N SER A 469 -4.66 21.88 11.18
CA SER A 469 -4.89 22.63 12.42
C SER A 469 -3.93 22.18 13.53
N LEU A 470 -3.75 20.87 13.71
CA LEU A 470 -2.76 20.33 14.66
C LEU A 470 -1.33 20.79 14.35
N LEU A 471 -0.90 20.77 13.09
CA LEU A 471 0.45 21.21 12.71
C LEU A 471 0.67 22.72 12.92
N LEU A 472 -0.39 23.53 12.82
CA LEU A 472 -0.36 24.98 13.04
C LEU A 472 -0.42 25.37 14.52
N TYR A 473 -1.25 24.69 15.32
CA TYR A 473 -1.66 25.13 16.66
C TYR A 473 -1.38 24.14 17.81
N GLY A 474 -1.11 22.85 17.53
CA GLY A 474 -1.00 21.78 18.52
C GLY A 474 -2.36 21.30 19.07
N GLU A 475 -2.38 20.26 19.91
CA GLU A 475 -3.62 19.69 20.48
C GLU A 475 -4.44 20.73 21.28
N ASN A 476 -3.76 21.74 21.84
CA ASN A 476 -4.34 22.71 22.76
C ASN A 476 -4.25 24.14 22.21
N GLU A 477 -5.17 24.50 21.29
CA GLU A 477 -5.38 25.86 20.73
C GLU A 477 -5.33 27.02 21.76
N LYS A 478 -5.50 26.73 23.05
CA LYS A 478 -5.80 27.70 24.12
C LYS A 478 -4.80 27.74 25.27
N THR A 479 -3.74 26.91 25.25
CA THR A 479 -2.73 26.89 26.33
C THR A 479 -1.30 26.65 25.84
N ALA A 480 -0.88 27.35 24.78
CA ALA A 480 0.55 27.46 24.47
C ALA A 480 1.26 28.20 25.61
N LYS A 481 2.27 27.57 26.22
CA LYS A 481 3.32 28.27 26.98
C LYS A 481 4.44 28.58 25.99
N ASP A 482 4.89 29.84 25.96
CA ASP A 482 5.63 30.47 24.85
C ASP A 482 7.01 29.87 24.45
N ASP A 483 7.49 28.78 25.05
CA ASP A 483 8.91 28.37 24.95
C ASP A 483 9.20 27.20 23.97
N SER A 484 8.20 26.47 23.47
CA SER A 484 8.42 25.33 22.54
C SER A 484 8.06 25.69 21.09
N PRO A 485 8.95 25.46 20.10
CA PRO A 485 8.64 25.75 18.71
C PRO A 485 7.54 24.83 18.18
N THR A 486 6.54 25.40 17.49
CA THR A 486 5.42 24.63 16.95
C THR A 486 5.86 23.72 15.80
N ALA A 487 5.07 22.68 15.50
CA ALA A 487 5.37 21.73 14.42
C ALA A 487 5.62 22.43 13.07
N VAL A 488 4.76 23.40 12.72
CA VAL A 488 4.94 24.28 11.55
C VAL A 488 6.27 25.05 11.57
N GLN A 489 6.71 25.58 12.72
CA GLN A 489 7.99 26.30 12.82
C GLN A 489 9.19 25.38 12.54
N VAL A 490 9.18 24.17 13.12
CA VAL A 490 10.23 23.15 12.90
C VAL A 490 10.34 22.79 11.41
N ILE A 491 9.20 22.50 10.77
CA ILE A 491 9.15 22.12 9.35
C ILE A 491 9.66 23.25 8.44
N ILE A 492 9.25 24.50 8.67
CA ILE A 492 9.67 25.64 7.85
C ILE A 492 11.14 25.96 8.06
N GLN A 493 11.63 26.02 9.31
CA GLN A 493 13.04 26.30 9.60
C GLN A 493 13.96 25.26 8.94
N PHE A 494 13.58 23.98 8.99
CA PHE A 494 14.30 22.91 8.31
C PHE A 494 14.25 23.07 6.78
N THR A 495 13.08 23.34 6.21
CA THR A 495 12.92 23.58 4.76
C THR A 495 13.76 24.77 4.29
N LYS A 496 13.86 25.85 5.09
CA LYS A 496 14.74 26.98 4.80
C LYS A 496 16.21 26.58 4.81
N LYS A 497 16.71 25.86 5.84
CA LYS A 497 18.10 25.37 5.85
C LYS A 497 18.40 24.44 4.66
N LEU A 498 17.45 23.58 4.27
CA LEU A 498 17.55 22.72 3.08
C LEU A 498 17.65 23.53 1.77
N LEU A 499 16.92 24.65 1.64
CA LEU A 499 17.00 25.54 0.47
C LEU A 499 18.34 26.29 0.37
N HIS A 500 18.97 26.58 1.51
CA HIS A 500 20.25 27.32 1.59
C HIS A 500 21.50 26.43 1.54
N ASP A 501 21.34 25.10 1.55
CA ASP A 501 22.43 24.10 1.62
C ASP A 501 23.21 24.08 2.94
N ASP A 502 22.61 24.59 4.03
CA ASP A 502 23.22 24.77 5.35
C ASP A 502 23.39 23.47 6.18
N ILE A 503 22.98 22.30 5.65
CA ILE A 503 22.99 21.03 6.39
C ILE A 503 24.14 20.13 5.90
N SER A 504 25.31 20.31 6.51
CA SER A 504 26.57 19.61 6.18
C SER A 504 26.47 18.08 6.14
N LEU A 505 25.58 17.47 6.94
CA LEU A 505 25.34 16.03 6.98
C LEU A 505 24.67 15.46 5.71
N LEU A 506 24.02 16.31 4.90
CA LEU A 506 23.30 15.92 3.68
C LEU A 506 24.01 16.38 2.39
N SER A 507 24.92 17.35 2.51
CA SER A 507 25.66 17.93 1.38
C SER A 507 26.49 16.88 0.63
N GLY A 508 26.13 16.67 -0.64
CA GLY A 508 26.78 15.69 -1.53
C GLY A 508 26.06 14.34 -1.66
N SER A 509 24.98 14.09 -0.92
CA SER A 509 24.16 12.88 -1.12
C SER A 509 23.35 12.93 -2.41
N LYS A 510 23.25 11.79 -3.12
CA LYS A 510 22.43 11.64 -4.33
C LYS A 510 20.93 11.87 -4.08
N ASN A 511 20.45 11.57 -2.86
CA ASN A 511 19.04 11.70 -2.50
C ASN A 511 18.69 13.09 -1.97
N PHE A 512 19.67 13.98 -1.79
CA PHE A 512 19.46 15.29 -1.19
C PHE A 512 18.43 16.17 -1.93
N PRO A 513 18.39 16.25 -3.28
CA PRO A 513 17.33 16.96 -4.01
C PRO A 513 15.93 16.40 -3.74
N VAL A 514 15.82 15.07 -3.54
CA VAL A 514 14.54 14.40 -3.22
C VAL A 514 14.08 14.77 -1.80
N VAL A 515 15.00 14.85 -0.84
CA VAL A 515 14.71 15.34 0.53
C VAL A 515 14.22 16.79 0.49
N LYS A 516 14.88 17.67 -0.29
CA LYS A 516 14.41 19.06 -0.47
C LYS A 516 13.00 19.11 -1.05
N GLY A 517 12.75 18.39 -2.14
CA GLY A 517 11.44 18.34 -2.79
C GLY A 517 10.34 17.82 -1.86
N ALA A 518 10.63 16.80 -1.06
CA ALA A 518 9.68 16.24 -0.09
C ALA A 518 9.27 17.27 0.98
N PHE A 519 10.22 17.99 1.60
CA PHE A 519 9.89 19.01 2.61
C PHE A 519 9.23 20.27 2.03
N ILE A 520 9.60 20.67 0.80
CA ILE A 520 8.86 21.69 0.04
C ILE A 520 7.40 21.25 -0.18
N PHE A 521 7.17 19.98 -0.47
CA PHE A 521 5.83 19.41 -0.65
C PHE A 521 5.01 19.38 0.67
N VAL A 522 5.64 19.13 1.82
CA VAL A 522 4.96 19.29 3.14
C VAL A 522 4.51 20.74 3.33
N CYS A 523 5.40 21.72 3.15
CA CYS A 523 5.07 23.14 3.26
C CYS A 523 3.97 23.57 2.27
N ARG A 524 3.97 22.99 1.06
CA ARG A 524 2.94 23.23 0.02
C ARG A 524 1.54 22.86 0.47
N GLN A 525 1.35 21.77 1.21
CA GLN A 525 0.02 21.44 1.71
C GLN A 525 -0.48 22.49 2.72
N MET A 526 0.43 23.07 3.53
CA MET A 526 0.08 24.14 4.47
C MET A 526 -0.27 25.46 3.78
N TYR A 527 0.58 26.01 2.89
CA TYR A 527 0.32 27.34 2.29
C TYR A 527 -0.76 27.35 1.19
N ARG A 528 -1.32 26.20 0.84
CA ARG A 528 -2.47 26.10 -0.08
C ARG A 528 -3.77 26.65 0.53
N THR A 529 -3.91 26.63 1.86
CA THR A 529 -5.07 27.20 2.55
C THR A 529 -4.78 28.64 2.99
N CYS A 530 -5.82 29.47 3.10
CA CYS A 530 -5.67 30.86 3.55
C CYS A 530 -5.16 30.97 4.99
N GLU A 531 -5.57 30.04 5.86
CA GLU A 531 -5.16 29.95 7.27
C GLU A 531 -3.68 29.56 7.40
N GLY A 532 -3.30 28.45 6.76
CA GLY A 532 -1.92 27.99 6.75
C GLY A 532 -0.98 29.02 6.13
N LEU A 533 -1.35 29.64 5.00
CA LEU A 533 -0.55 30.73 4.44
C LEU A 533 -0.39 31.90 5.42
N GLN A 534 -1.47 32.33 6.09
CA GLN A 534 -1.42 33.45 7.02
C GLN A 534 -0.44 33.19 8.18
N MET A 535 -0.36 31.94 8.66
CA MET A 535 0.65 31.51 9.63
C MET A 535 2.06 31.40 9.04
N LEU A 536 2.20 31.07 7.74
CA LEU A 536 3.48 30.89 7.06
C LEU A 536 4.16 32.20 6.60
N ILE A 537 3.42 33.30 6.45
CA ILE A 537 3.95 34.60 5.97
C ILE A 537 5.20 35.09 6.74
N PRO A 538 5.24 35.12 8.09
CA PRO A 538 6.37 35.69 8.83
C PRO A 538 7.73 35.02 8.57
N TYR A 539 7.72 33.78 8.05
CA TYR A 539 8.95 33.02 7.81
C TYR A 539 9.58 33.29 6.42
N GLY A 540 8.92 34.04 5.53
CA GLY A 540 9.49 34.42 4.23
C GLY A 540 9.78 33.23 3.29
N LEU A 541 9.02 32.14 3.38
CA LEU A 541 9.31 30.92 2.61
C LEU A 541 9.28 31.14 1.09
N HIS A 542 8.36 31.98 0.60
CA HIS A 542 8.25 32.36 -0.81
C HIS A 542 9.52 33.04 -1.33
N GLU A 543 10.15 33.90 -0.54
CA GLU A 543 11.42 34.56 -0.88
C GLU A 543 12.55 33.53 -0.97
N SER A 544 12.67 32.64 0.02
CA SER A 544 13.71 31.58 0.04
C SER A 544 13.57 30.58 -1.13
N ILE A 545 12.34 30.22 -1.52
CA ILE A 545 12.10 29.39 -2.71
C ILE A 545 12.42 30.19 -3.98
N GLY A 546 12.05 31.47 -4.05
CA GLY A 546 12.35 32.36 -5.18
C GLY A 546 13.85 32.59 -5.40
N GLU A 547 14.63 32.72 -4.33
CA GLU A 547 16.10 32.78 -4.39
C GLU A 547 16.72 31.45 -4.83
N ALA A 548 16.23 30.32 -4.31
CA ALA A 548 16.67 29.00 -4.74
C ALA A 548 16.35 28.75 -6.22
N TRP A 549 15.20 29.22 -6.71
CA TRP A 549 14.82 29.17 -8.12
C TRP A 549 15.74 30.02 -8.98
N LYS A 550 16.02 31.28 -8.61
CA LYS A 550 16.99 32.13 -9.33
C LYS A 550 18.37 31.49 -9.44
N LYS A 551 18.84 30.82 -8.37
CA LYS A 551 20.09 30.04 -8.40
C LYS A 551 20.00 28.84 -9.35
N ALA A 552 18.89 28.09 -9.35
CA ALA A 552 18.69 26.94 -10.22
C ALA A 552 18.58 27.32 -11.71
N SER A 553 17.82 28.38 -12.03
CA SER A 553 17.62 28.85 -13.40
C SER A 553 18.94 29.33 -14.04
N LEU A 554 19.76 30.08 -13.29
CA LEU A 554 21.12 30.46 -13.72
C LEU A 554 22.07 29.28 -13.97
N LEU A 555 21.79 28.10 -13.42
CA LEU A 555 22.53 26.86 -13.71
C LEU A 555 21.95 26.13 -14.93
N SER A 556 20.63 26.19 -15.10
CA SER A 556 19.86 25.68 -16.24
C SER A 556 20.30 26.35 -17.56
N GLU A 557 20.32 27.70 -17.58
CA GLU A 557 20.77 28.51 -18.73
C GLU A 557 22.23 28.25 -19.14
N ARG A 558 23.07 27.78 -18.21
CA ARG A 558 24.51 27.53 -18.44
C ARG A 558 24.80 26.17 -19.05
N VAL A 559 23.80 25.31 -19.27
CA VAL A 559 23.98 24.02 -19.95
C VAL A 559 24.06 24.26 -21.47
N PRO A 560 25.23 24.12 -22.12
CA PRO A 560 25.35 24.39 -23.55
C PRO A 560 24.64 23.32 -24.38
N THR A 561 24.07 23.74 -25.51
CA THR A 561 23.48 22.84 -26.52
C THR A 561 24.51 21.76 -26.92
N PRO A 562 24.17 20.46 -26.85
CA PRO A 562 25.14 19.40 -27.08
C PRO A 562 25.65 19.44 -28.53
N VAL A 563 26.96 19.68 -28.69
CA VAL A 563 27.64 19.61 -29.98
C VAL A 563 27.70 18.16 -30.43
N THR A 564 27.29 17.90 -31.66
CA THR A 564 27.28 16.57 -32.27
C THR A 564 28.72 16.04 -32.43
N GLY A 565 29.11 15.03 -31.65
CA GLY A 565 30.37 14.30 -31.85
C GLY A 565 31.34 14.20 -30.66
N ALA A 566 30.89 14.26 -29.40
CA ALA A 566 31.74 14.00 -28.22
C ALA A 566 31.16 12.90 -27.31
N ASP A 567 31.93 11.83 -27.08
CA ASP A 567 31.49 10.60 -26.37
C ASP A 567 31.44 10.71 -24.82
N SER A 568 31.14 11.90 -24.28
CA SER A 568 31.02 12.18 -22.83
C SER A 568 29.58 12.31 -22.35
N THR A 569 28.62 11.83 -23.13
CA THR A 569 27.19 12.18 -23.07
C THR A 569 26.37 11.57 -21.93
N SER A 570 26.85 10.60 -21.15
CA SER A 570 26.01 9.89 -20.15
C SER A 570 25.86 10.60 -18.79
N ARG A 571 26.91 11.24 -18.25
CA ARG A 571 26.82 11.97 -16.96
C ARG A 571 26.27 13.39 -17.11
N ILE A 572 26.78 14.13 -18.10
CA ILE A 572 26.37 15.52 -18.34
C ILE A 572 24.86 15.60 -18.66
N SER A 573 24.31 14.61 -19.38
CA SER A 573 22.87 14.54 -19.68
C SER A 573 21.98 14.12 -18.50
N LEU A 574 22.56 13.56 -17.42
CA LEU A 574 21.83 13.22 -16.19
C LEU A 574 21.85 14.40 -15.21
N GLU A 575 22.98 15.08 -15.08
CA GLU A 575 23.10 16.28 -14.24
C GLU A 575 22.22 17.42 -14.76
N SER A 576 22.19 17.67 -16.08
CA SER A 576 21.30 18.67 -16.68
C SER A 576 19.82 18.33 -16.47
N LYS A 577 19.42 17.06 -16.57
CA LYS A 577 18.05 16.61 -16.27
C LYS A 577 17.67 16.81 -14.80
N ASN A 578 18.60 16.58 -13.88
CA ASN A 578 18.35 16.79 -12.45
C ASN A 578 18.22 18.28 -12.11
N VAL A 579 18.98 19.17 -12.77
CA VAL A 579 18.85 20.63 -12.61
C VAL A 579 17.50 21.11 -13.13
N LEU A 580 17.08 20.65 -14.32
CA LEU A 580 15.76 20.97 -14.88
C LEU A 580 14.61 20.48 -13.99
N LEU A 581 14.67 19.24 -13.50
CA LEU A 581 13.64 18.69 -12.59
C LEU A 581 13.56 19.47 -11.27
N TRP A 582 14.71 19.97 -10.76
CA TRP A 582 14.77 20.81 -9.58
C TRP A 582 14.18 22.21 -9.83
N GLU A 583 14.46 22.81 -10.99
CA GLU A 583 13.83 24.06 -11.43
C GLU A 583 12.30 23.92 -11.56
N GLU A 584 11.82 22.86 -12.23
CA GLU A 584 10.39 22.55 -12.33
C GLU A 584 9.74 22.34 -10.95
N THR A 585 10.44 21.69 -9.99
CA THR A 585 9.95 21.49 -8.61
C THR A 585 9.80 22.81 -7.85
N LEU A 586 10.72 23.75 -8.03
CA LEU A 586 10.67 25.06 -7.41
C LEU A 586 9.60 25.97 -8.05
N LEU A 587 9.43 25.90 -9.38
CA LEU A 587 8.37 26.61 -10.10
C LEU A 587 6.98 26.10 -9.69
N ASP A 588 6.78 24.78 -9.55
CA ASP A 588 5.52 24.24 -9.01
C ASP A 588 5.28 24.73 -7.57
N ALA A 589 6.30 24.71 -6.70
CA ALA A 589 6.15 25.24 -5.34
C ALA A 589 5.75 26.73 -5.31
N LEU A 590 6.41 27.58 -6.08
CA LEU A 590 6.07 29.00 -6.22
C LEU A 590 4.67 29.21 -6.78
N LEU A 591 4.32 28.48 -7.84
CA LEU A 591 2.99 28.52 -8.45
C LEU A 591 1.88 28.21 -7.43
N ASN A 592 2.09 27.26 -6.52
CA ASN A 592 1.05 26.86 -5.56
C ASN A 592 0.74 27.90 -4.47
N PHE A 593 1.56 28.94 -4.27
CA PHE A 593 1.16 30.08 -3.44
C PHE A 593 -0.06 30.81 -4.02
N SER A 594 -0.20 30.85 -5.35
CA SER A 594 -1.33 31.50 -6.04
C SER A 594 -2.68 30.76 -5.88
N ALA A 595 -2.71 29.60 -5.20
CA ALA A 595 -3.94 28.96 -4.77
C ALA A 595 -4.78 29.86 -3.83
N THR A 596 -4.15 30.87 -3.20
CA THR A 596 -4.83 31.89 -2.39
C THR A 596 -4.61 33.30 -2.96
N PRO A 597 -5.56 34.24 -2.79
CA PRO A 597 -5.38 35.61 -3.27
C PRO A 597 -4.17 36.31 -2.66
N LYS A 598 -3.87 36.06 -1.38
CA LYS A 598 -2.72 36.69 -0.70
C LYS A 598 -1.40 36.09 -1.17
N GLY A 599 -1.34 34.78 -1.40
CA GLY A 599 -0.16 34.10 -1.91
C GLY A 599 0.16 34.45 -3.36
N LEU A 600 -0.82 34.84 -4.17
CA LEU A 600 -0.59 35.41 -5.50
C LEU A 600 0.25 36.70 -5.46
N PHE A 601 0.02 37.59 -4.46
CA PHE A 601 0.86 38.77 -4.25
C PHE A 601 2.29 38.41 -3.77
N LEU A 602 2.43 37.35 -2.97
CA LEU A 602 3.75 36.84 -2.56
C LEU A 602 4.51 36.19 -3.71
N LEU A 603 3.82 35.50 -4.62
CA LEU A 603 4.41 35.01 -5.86
C LEU A 603 4.92 36.18 -6.71
N HIS A 604 4.12 37.24 -6.84
CA HIS A 604 4.51 38.45 -7.57
C HIS A 604 5.78 39.10 -7.00
N SER A 605 5.94 39.18 -5.67
CA SER A 605 7.15 39.78 -5.06
C SER A 605 8.44 39.00 -5.35
N THR A 606 8.38 37.69 -5.62
CA THR A 606 9.57 36.92 -6.02
C THR A 606 10.11 37.28 -7.40
N GLY A 607 9.26 37.80 -8.28
CA GLY A 607 9.55 38.04 -9.70
C GLY A 607 9.35 36.82 -10.62
N ALA A 608 9.04 35.63 -10.08
CA ALA A 608 8.93 34.38 -10.85
C ALA A 608 7.58 34.16 -11.57
N MET A 609 6.71 35.19 -11.61
CA MET A 609 5.31 35.05 -12.06
C MET A 609 5.20 34.49 -13.48
N ASN A 610 5.92 35.09 -14.44
CA ASN A 610 5.85 34.70 -15.84
C ASN A 610 6.36 33.27 -16.04
N ASP A 611 7.46 32.91 -15.38
CA ASP A 611 8.08 31.59 -15.47
C ASP A 611 7.19 30.50 -14.85
N CYS A 612 6.51 30.80 -13.73
CA CYS A 612 5.52 29.91 -13.13
C CYS A 612 4.30 29.69 -14.07
N VAL A 613 3.81 30.74 -14.73
CA VAL A 613 2.69 30.62 -15.68
C VAL A 613 3.12 29.88 -16.97
N ASN A 614 4.31 30.13 -17.48
CA ASN A 614 4.90 29.39 -18.60
C ASN A 614 5.07 27.90 -18.27
N PHE A 615 5.60 27.59 -17.08
CA PHE A 615 5.71 26.23 -16.57
C PHE A 615 4.33 25.56 -16.47
N MET A 616 3.35 26.22 -15.86
CA MET A 616 1.97 25.74 -15.75
C MET A 616 1.37 25.43 -17.12
N PHE A 617 1.51 26.32 -18.09
CA PHE A 617 0.99 26.12 -19.45
C PHE A 617 1.70 24.95 -20.17
N SER A 618 3.02 24.83 -20.03
CA SER A 618 3.78 23.70 -20.57
C SER A 618 3.36 22.36 -19.94
N SER A 619 3.06 22.37 -18.62
CA SER A 619 2.62 21.22 -17.85
C SER A 619 1.22 20.78 -18.27
N LEU A 620 0.27 21.73 -18.40
CA LEU A 620 -1.08 21.47 -18.92
C LEU A 620 -1.05 20.91 -20.35
N SER A 621 -0.21 21.47 -21.22
CA SER A 621 -0.05 21.02 -22.60
C SER A 621 0.53 19.60 -22.70
N LYS A 622 1.45 19.22 -21.80
CA LYS A 622 1.99 17.85 -21.69
C LYS A 622 0.99 16.87 -21.03
N LYS A 623 0.20 17.32 -20.05
CA LYS A 623 -0.69 16.48 -19.23
C LYS A 623 -2.06 16.18 -19.84
N LEU A 624 -2.39 16.73 -21.01
CA LEU A 624 -3.61 16.36 -21.77
C LEU A 624 -3.66 14.87 -22.20
N GLN A 625 -2.66 14.06 -21.84
CA GLN A 625 -2.59 12.62 -22.11
C GLN A 625 -2.72 11.72 -20.86
N THR A 626 -2.62 12.21 -19.60
CA THR A 626 -2.71 11.35 -18.39
C THR A 626 -3.14 12.04 -17.07
N ASN A 627 -4.14 11.42 -16.40
CA ASN A 627 -4.58 11.53 -14.98
C ASN A 627 -5.32 12.79 -14.46
N ASP A 628 -6.40 12.53 -13.71
CA ASP A 628 -7.46 13.49 -13.35
C ASP A 628 -7.22 14.32 -12.06
N TYR A 629 -6.32 13.89 -11.16
CA TYR A 629 -6.26 14.44 -9.79
C TYR A 629 -5.57 15.81 -9.64
N GLU A 630 -4.67 16.20 -10.55
CA GLU A 630 -4.03 17.52 -10.53
C GLU A 630 -4.75 18.58 -11.39
N GLU A 631 -5.71 18.16 -12.22
CA GLU A 631 -6.39 19.06 -13.17
C GLU A 631 -7.21 20.15 -12.46
N PHE A 632 -7.81 19.83 -11.31
CA PHE A 632 -8.58 20.79 -10.51
C PHE A 632 -7.70 21.88 -9.89
N GLY A 633 -6.50 21.55 -9.40
CA GLY A 633 -5.60 22.52 -8.77
C GLY A 633 -5.12 23.60 -9.73
N ASN A 634 -4.73 23.21 -10.94
CA ASN A 634 -4.28 24.14 -11.97
C ASN A 634 -5.41 25.05 -12.47
N ARG A 635 -6.66 24.56 -12.52
CA ARG A 635 -7.83 25.39 -12.86
C ARG A 635 -8.06 26.49 -11.82
N VAL A 636 -8.00 26.17 -10.52
CA VAL A 636 -8.10 27.17 -9.45
C VAL A 636 -7.00 28.22 -9.59
N ILE A 637 -5.76 27.81 -9.83
CA ILE A 637 -4.62 28.72 -10.04
C ILE A 637 -4.86 29.65 -11.24
N VAL A 638 -5.27 29.13 -12.41
CA VAL A 638 -5.60 29.96 -13.58
C VAL A 638 -6.69 31.00 -13.25
N THR A 639 -7.75 30.60 -12.52
CA THR A 639 -8.80 31.54 -12.11
C THR A 639 -8.28 32.62 -11.16
N GLN A 640 -7.41 32.28 -10.19
CA GLN A 640 -6.81 33.25 -9.28
C GLN A 640 -5.90 34.23 -10.03
N MET A 641 -5.04 33.74 -10.93
CA MET A 641 -4.19 34.58 -11.79
C MET A 641 -5.01 35.62 -12.56
N ALA A 642 -6.12 35.19 -13.18
CA ALA A 642 -7.03 36.04 -13.95
C ALA A 642 -7.71 37.14 -13.13
N THR A 643 -7.77 37.03 -11.80
CA THR A 643 -8.32 38.11 -10.94
C THR A 643 -7.43 39.35 -10.83
N THR A 644 -6.14 39.24 -11.19
CA THR A 644 -5.17 40.34 -11.07
C THR A 644 -4.65 40.80 -12.43
N PRO A 645 -4.39 42.10 -12.64
CA PRO A 645 -3.85 42.60 -13.92
C PRO A 645 -2.52 41.94 -14.31
N THR A 646 -1.62 41.74 -13.34
CA THR A 646 -0.30 41.12 -13.59
C THR A 646 -0.40 39.63 -13.90
N GLY A 647 -1.29 38.89 -13.24
CA GLY A 647 -1.58 37.49 -13.58
C GLY A 647 -2.29 37.33 -14.93
N ALA A 648 -3.22 38.22 -15.27
CA ALA A 648 -3.88 38.25 -16.57
C ALA A 648 -2.89 38.53 -17.73
N VAL A 649 -1.97 39.47 -17.56
CA VAL A 649 -0.88 39.73 -18.51
C VAL A 649 0.03 38.51 -18.66
N ALA A 650 0.41 37.85 -17.56
CA ALA A 650 1.24 36.63 -17.61
C ALA A 650 0.54 35.47 -18.36
N LEU A 651 -0.78 35.30 -18.17
CA LEU A 651 -1.59 34.34 -18.93
C LEU A 651 -1.65 34.68 -20.43
N GLN A 652 -1.71 35.96 -20.80
CA GLN A 652 -1.63 36.39 -22.19
C GLN A 652 -0.25 36.12 -22.79
N SER A 653 0.84 36.52 -22.13
CA SER A 653 2.20 36.40 -22.64
C SER A 653 2.70 34.96 -22.74
N SER A 654 2.21 34.05 -21.89
CA SER A 654 2.57 32.62 -21.93
C SER A 654 2.04 31.87 -23.17
N GLY A 655 1.10 32.45 -23.90
CA GLY A 655 0.40 31.78 -25.00
C GLY A 655 -0.77 30.89 -24.57
N PHE A 656 -1.10 30.83 -23.27
CA PHE A 656 -2.27 30.10 -22.77
C PHE A 656 -3.58 30.56 -23.44
N ILE A 657 -3.80 31.88 -23.52
CA ILE A 657 -4.97 32.46 -24.20
C ILE A 657 -4.97 32.07 -25.69
N LYS A 658 -3.81 32.20 -26.35
CA LYS A 658 -3.64 31.85 -27.77
C LYS A 658 -3.97 30.37 -28.04
N ALA A 659 -3.59 29.47 -27.15
CA ALA A 659 -3.91 28.04 -27.26
C ALA A 659 -5.42 27.78 -27.12
N LEU A 660 -6.08 28.36 -26.12
CA LEU A 660 -7.55 28.27 -25.96
C LEU A 660 -8.31 28.80 -27.18
N VAL A 661 -7.88 29.95 -27.71
CA VAL A 661 -8.43 30.57 -28.92
C VAL A 661 -8.21 29.70 -30.15
N THR A 662 -7.01 29.11 -30.30
CA THR A 662 -6.67 28.21 -31.42
C THR A 662 -7.48 26.90 -31.37
N GLU A 663 -7.64 26.31 -30.18
CA GLU A 663 -8.46 25.12 -29.95
C GLU A 663 -9.93 25.39 -30.28
N LEU A 664 -10.48 26.50 -29.78
CA LEU A 664 -11.84 26.94 -30.10
C LEU A 664 -12.05 27.15 -31.60
N TRP A 665 -11.12 27.83 -32.26
CA TRP A 665 -11.18 28.07 -33.70
C TRP A 665 -11.14 26.77 -34.50
N ALA A 666 -10.28 25.81 -34.11
CA ALA A 666 -10.21 24.51 -34.76
C ALA A 666 -11.54 23.74 -34.63
N LEU A 667 -12.20 23.79 -33.46
CA LEU A 667 -13.49 23.13 -33.22
C LEU A 667 -14.65 23.75 -34.01
N LEU A 668 -14.61 25.05 -34.30
CA LEU A 668 -15.64 25.78 -35.07
C LEU A 668 -15.42 25.71 -36.59
N GLU A 669 -14.18 25.94 -37.05
CA GLU A 669 -13.86 26.21 -38.45
C GLU A 669 -13.07 25.09 -39.15
N CYS A 670 -12.32 24.26 -38.41
CA CYS A 670 -11.44 23.23 -38.99
C CYS A 670 -12.00 21.80 -38.90
N GLY A 671 -12.81 21.50 -37.88
CA GLY A 671 -13.31 20.15 -37.60
C GLY A 671 -12.46 19.36 -36.60
N LYS A 672 -13.01 18.21 -36.16
CA LYS A 672 -12.44 17.38 -35.08
C LYS A 672 -11.45 16.29 -35.53
N ASP A 673 -11.44 15.94 -36.81
CA ASP A 673 -10.68 14.80 -37.36
C ASP A 673 -9.90 15.21 -38.63
N ASP A 674 -8.89 14.42 -39.01
CA ASP A 674 -8.09 14.58 -40.26
C ASP A 674 -8.91 14.52 -41.57
N VAL A 675 -10.22 14.33 -41.48
CA VAL A 675 -11.16 14.40 -42.60
C VAL A 675 -11.39 15.87 -42.95
N ARG A 676 -10.76 16.35 -44.04
CA ARG A 676 -11.00 17.69 -44.58
C ARG A 676 -12.50 17.93 -44.78
N ILE A 677 -13.08 18.82 -43.98
CA ILE A 677 -14.45 19.28 -44.20
C ILE A 677 -14.43 20.13 -45.48
N THR A 678 -15.08 19.64 -46.53
CA THR A 678 -15.16 20.31 -47.84
C THR A 678 -16.47 21.06 -48.06
N GLN A 679 -17.48 20.82 -47.22
CA GLN A 679 -18.77 21.51 -47.19
C GLN A 679 -19.28 21.62 -45.74
N PRO A 680 -19.91 22.73 -45.34
CA PRO A 680 -20.54 22.85 -44.02
C PRO A 680 -21.70 21.84 -43.85
N LYS A 681 -21.97 21.42 -42.61
CA LYS A 681 -23.02 20.44 -42.30
C LYS A 681 -24.42 20.99 -42.65
N CYS A 682 -25.22 20.23 -43.40
CA CYS A 682 -26.58 20.64 -43.79
C CYS A 682 -27.66 20.41 -42.72
N THR A 683 -27.30 19.91 -41.53
CA THR A 683 -28.23 19.65 -40.41
C THR A 683 -28.25 20.84 -39.45
N PRO A 684 -29.40 21.16 -38.81
CA PRO A 684 -29.46 22.19 -37.78
C PRO A 684 -28.40 21.95 -36.71
N VAL A 685 -27.56 22.96 -36.46
CA VAL A 685 -26.48 22.87 -35.47
C VAL A 685 -27.06 23.13 -34.08
N ASP A 686 -26.77 22.25 -33.12
CA ASP A 686 -27.08 22.55 -31.71
C ASP A 686 -26.35 23.85 -31.31
N PRO A 687 -26.99 24.75 -30.53
CA PRO A 687 -26.50 26.12 -30.35
C PRO A 687 -25.12 26.20 -29.68
N ILE A 688 -24.71 25.15 -28.99
CA ILE A 688 -23.31 24.83 -28.69
C ILE A 688 -23.15 23.33 -28.89
N ASP A 689 -22.46 22.89 -29.95
CA ASP A 689 -22.08 21.48 -30.12
C ASP A 689 -21.31 21.02 -28.86
N GLN A 690 -21.56 19.80 -28.39
CA GLN A 690 -20.85 19.18 -27.26
C GLN A 690 -19.33 19.21 -27.45
N SER A 691 -18.84 19.33 -28.69
CA SER A 691 -17.44 19.63 -29.01
C SER A 691 -16.92 20.95 -28.43
N CYS A 692 -17.68 22.04 -28.54
CA CYS A 692 -17.24 23.40 -28.23
C CYS A 692 -17.56 23.81 -26.79
N GLN A 693 -18.44 23.08 -26.10
CA GLN A 693 -18.94 23.42 -24.75
C GLN A 693 -17.81 23.65 -23.73
N LYS A 694 -16.75 22.83 -23.75
CA LYS A 694 -15.59 22.98 -22.83
C LYS A 694 -14.86 24.31 -23.10
N SER A 695 -14.57 24.62 -24.36
CA SER A 695 -13.83 25.82 -24.75
C SER A 695 -14.65 27.09 -24.56
N PHE A 696 -15.96 27.04 -24.84
CA PHE A 696 -16.92 28.12 -24.52
C PHE A 696 -16.88 28.45 -23.03
N LEU A 697 -17.15 27.47 -22.15
CA LEU A 697 -17.16 27.68 -20.71
C LEU A 697 -15.82 28.20 -20.17
N SER A 698 -14.69 27.71 -20.69
CA SER A 698 -13.36 28.24 -20.33
C SER A 698 -13.21 29.72 -20.72
N LEU A 699 -13.60 30.10 -21.93
CA LEU A 699 -13.48 31.46 -22.44
C LEU A 699 -14.44 32.43 -21.72
N THR A 700 -15.71 32.04 -21.54
CA THR A 700 -16.69 32.84 -20.78
C THR A 700 -16.22 33.05 -19.33
N ASN A 701 -15.80 31.99 -18.64
CA ASN A 701 -15.28 32.10 -17.27
C ASN A 701 -14.07 33.05 -17.20
N PHE A 702 -13.12 32.92 -18.11
CA PHE A 702 -11.96 33.81 -18.17
C PHE A 702 -12.35 35.28 -18.41
N LEU A 703 -13.34 35.52 -19.27
CA LEU A 703 -13.86 36.86 -19.57
C LEU A 703 -14.65 37.50 -18.41
N THR A 704 -15.14 36.72 -17.44
CA THR A 704 -15.86 37.30 -16.29
C THR A 704 -14.96 38.06 -15.30
N TYR A 705 -13.64 37.91 -15.38
CA TYR A 705 -12.72 38.57 -14.45
C TYR A 705 -12.44 40.03 -14.83
N PRO A 706 -12.65 41.01 -13.93
CA PRO A 706 -12.48 42.44 -14.25
C PRO A 706 -11.10 42.83 -14.78
N ALA A 707 -10.04 42.18 -14.30
CA ALA A 707 -8.67 42.44 -14.76
C ALA A 707 -8.45 41.99 -16.22
N VAL A 708 -9.10 40.92 -16.66
CA VAL A 708 -9.10 40.47 -18.06
C VAL A 708 -9.90 41.46 -18.92
N PHE A 709 -11.05 41.93 -18.45
CA PHE A 709 -11.83 42.95 -19.15
C PHE A 709 -11.04 44.27 -19.31
N GLU A 710 -10.31 44.74 -18.30
CA GLU A 710 -9.49 45.95 -18.38
C GLU A 710 -8.25 45.79 -19.28
N LEU A 711 -7.74 44.56 -19.42
CA LEU A 711 -6.66 44.22 -20.35
C LEU A 711 -7.15 44.31 -21.81
N LEU A 712 -8.34 43.78 -22.09
CA LEU A 712 -8.94 43.76 -23.42
C LEU A 712 -9.52 45.12 -23.85
N SER A 713 -10.09 45.90 -22.93
CA SER A 713 -10.71 47.20 -23.25
C SER A 713 -9.73 48.28 -23.72
N LYS A 714 -8.42 48.03 -23.58
CA LYS A 714 -7.33 48.90 -24.07
C LYS A 714 -6.79 48.47 -25.44
N GLN A 715 -7.34 47.43 -26.05
CA GLN A 715 -6.93 46.91 -27.36
C GLN A 715 -7.94 47.32 -28.43
N ASP A 716 -7.46 47.88 -29.54
CA ASP A 716 -8.29 48.22 -30.70
C ASP A 716 -8.72 46.95 -31.45
N LEU A 717 -9.94 46.96 -31.99
CA LEU A 717 -10.46 45.87 -32.83
C LEU A 717 -9.73 45.86 -34.19
N PRO A 718 -9.19 44.71 -34.66
CA PRO A 718 -8.43 44.64 -35.91
C PRO A 718 -9.19 45.11 -37.16
N ASN A 719 -10.49 44.79 -37.26
CA ASN A 719 -11.44 45.18 -38.32
C ASN A 719 -10.82 45.34 -39.72
N LYS A 720 -10.13 44.29 -40.18
CA LYS A 720 -9.31 44.32 -41.40
C LYS A 720 -10.20 44.38 -42.66
N PRO A 721 -9.76 45.03 -43.74
CA PRO A 721 -10.53 45.10 -44.98
C PRO A 721 -10.59 43.75 -45.73
N ILE A 722 -9.64 42.85 -45.46
CA ILE A 722 -9.54 41.51 -46.04
C ILE A 722 -8.97 40.58 -44.97
N TYR A 723 -9.53 39.37 -44.83
CA TYR A 723 -9.02 38.28 -43.99
C TYR A 723 -8.65 37.08 -44.86
N SER A 724 -7.63 36.31 -44.48
CA SER A 724 -7.27 35.07 -45.18
C SER A 724 -8.01 33.86 -44.59
N LEU A 725 -8.42 32.90 -45.43
CA LEU A 725 -8.98 31.61 -44.98
C LEU A 725 -7.99 30.77 -44.15
N ARG A 726 -6.70 31.12 -44.13
CA ARG A 726 -5.67 30.51 -43.26
C ARG A 726 -5.34 31.34 -42.02
N GLU A 727 -5.99 32.47 -41.84
CA GLU A 727 -5.79 33.35 -40.70
C GLU A 727 -6.56 32.78 -39.51
N VAL A 728 -5.84 32.37 -38.47
CA VAL A 728 -6.39 31.85 -37.22
C VAL A 728 -6.28 32.96 -36.17
N PRO A 729 -7.36 33.29 -35.45
CA PRO A 729 -7.31 34.19 -34.30
C PRO A 729 -6.20 33.80 -33.31
N THR A 730 -5.49 34.80 -32.80
CA THR A 730 -4.37 34.59 -31.86
C THR A 730 -4.65 35.10 -30.46
N ASP A 731 -5.65 35.95 -30.30
CA ASP A 731 -6.12 36.47 -29.02
C ASP A 731 -7.65 36.58 -28.97
N ILE A 732 -8.17 37.10 -27.86
CA ILE A 732 -9.62 37.24 -27.65
C ILE A 732 -10.19 38.40 -28.47
N THR A 733 -9.41 39.46 -28.74
CA THR A 733 -9.83 40.57 -29.61
C THR A 733 -10.06 40.13 -31.05
N ASP A 734 -9.22 39.24 -31.60
CA ASP A 734 -9.44 38.61 -32.91
C ASP A 734 -10.77 37.82 -32.93
N ILE A 735 -11.11 37.12 -31.83
CA ILE A 735 -12.38 36.37 -31.70
C ILE A 735 -13.59 37.32 -31.61
N ILE A 736 -13.50 38.37 -30.79
CA ILE A 736 -14.56 39.39 -30.70
C ILE A 736 -14.79 40.05 -32.07
N ASP A 737 -13.71 40.41 -32.77
CA ASP A 737 -13.76 41.06 -34.08
C ASP A 737 -14.34 40.15 -35.18
N ARG A 738 -14.01 38.85 -35.17
CA ARG A 738 -14.39 37.90 -36.24
C ARG A 738 -15.61 37.03 -35.96
N LEU A 739 -16.03 36.84 -34.71
CA LEU A 739 -17.22 36.02 -34.38
C LEU A 739 -18.40 36.86 -33.87
N ILE A 740 -18.13 37.92 -33.11
CA ILE A 740 -19.16 38.75 -32.45
C ILE A 740 -19.50 39.98 -33.30
N ILE A 741 -18.48 40.76 -33.68
CA ILE A 741 -18.64 42.04 -34.38
C ILE A 741 -18.55 41.83 -35.91
N LEU A 742 -19.52 41.06 -36.44
CA LEU A 742 -19.66 40.75 -37.87
C LEU A 742 -20.26 41.92 -38.67
N ASN A 743 -19.52 43.03 -38.73
CA ASN A 743 -19.95 44.29 -39.33
C ASN A 743 -19.47 44.51 -40.80
N SER A 744 -18.91 43.50 -41.46
CA SER A 744 -18.46 43.59 -42.86
C SER A 744 -18.55 42.26 -43.61
N GLU A 745 -18.77 42.33 -44.93
CA GLU A 745 -18.77 41.15 -45.81
C GLU A 745 -17.42 40.39 -45.76
N ALA A 746 -16.31 41.11 -45.61
CA ALA A 746 -14.98 40.53 -45.48
C ALA A 746 -14.85 39.58 -44.27
N LYS A 747 -15.53 39.89 -43.15
CA LYS A 747 -15.56 39.02 -41.97
C LYS A 747 -16.45 37.80 -42.21
N ILE A 748 -17.65 38.01 -42.76
CA ILE A 748 -18.61 36.94 -43.09
C ILE A 748 -17.97 35.91 -44.03
N HIS A 749 -17.32 36.36 -45.10
CA HIS A 749 -16.61 35.50 -46.06
C HIS A 749 -15.30 34.89 -45.51
N SER A 750 -14.86 35.28 -44.32
CA SER A 750 -13.69 34.69 -43.64
C SER A 750 -14.02 33.44 -42.82
N LEU A 751 -15.31 33.16 -42.60
CA LEU A 751 -15.81 32.01 -41.83
C LEU A 751 -16.26 30.91 -42.80
N PHE A 752 -15.72 29.71 -42.64
CA PHE A 752 -16.14 28.51 -43.36
C PHE A 752 -17.46 27.97 -42.77
N SER A 753 -17.63 28.05 -41.45
CA SER A 753 -18.81 27.61 -40.70
C SER A 753 -19.67 28.79 -40.21
N TYR A 754 -19.93 29.79 -41.07
CA TYR A 754 -20.58 31.06 -40.70
C TYR A 754 -21.76 30.92 -39.72
N GLU A 755 -22.74 30.05 -39.98
CA GLU A 755 -23.93 29.91 -39.12
C GLU A 755 -23.57 29.44 -37.71
N GLN A 756 -22.71 28.41 -37.59
CA GLN A 756 -22.26 27.87 -36.30
C GLN A 756 -21.43 28.90 -35.53
N SER A 757 -20.52 29.58 -36.21
CA SER A 757 -19.59 30.54 -35.61
C SER A 757 -20.27 31.87 -35.26
N HIS A 758 -21.30 32.29 -36.01
CA HIS A 758 -22.13 33.43 -35.66
C HIS A 758 -23.07 33.11 -34.49
N ILE A 759 -23.71 31.93 -34.46
CA ILE A 759 -24.51 31.49 -33.31
C ILE A 759 -23.64 31.42 -32.04
N PHE A 760 -22.40 30.93 -32.16
CA PHE A 760 -21.42 30.94 -31.08
C PHE A 760 -21.11 32.38 -30.61
N GLY A 761 -20.81 33.31 -31.53
CA GLY A 761 -20.48 34.69 -31.20
C GLY A 761 -21.66 35.53 -30.64
N LEU A 762 -22.90 35.08 -30.84
CA LEU A 762 -24.10 35.69 -30.25
C LEU A 762 -24.39 35.20 -28.81
N ARG A 763 -23.64 34.22 -28.29
CA ARG A 763 -23.86 33.57 -26.98
C ARG A 763 -22.86 34.02 -25.92
#